data_AF-A0A173GN33-F1
#
_entry.id   AF-A0A173GN33-F1
#
_cell.length_a   1.000
_cell.length_b   1.000
_cell.length_c   1.000
_cell.angle_alpha   90.00
_cell.angle_beta   90.00
_cell.angle_gamma   90.00
#
_symmetry.space_group_name_H-M   'P 1'
#
loop_
_entity.id
_entity.type
_entity.pdbx_description
1 polymer ?
#
loop_
_entity_poly.entity_id
_entity_poly.type
_entity_poly.pdbx_seq_one_letter_code
_entity_poly.pdbx_strand_id
1 'polypeptide(L)'
;MTANKTLIYKKLPKGLPVPGQDLVVESREIDLENVPEGGLIVEVLFSSFDPYLRGRMRDPSIKSYSPPFETGSPISNDSVSKILKSDHPDFQPGDIIKASVPIAEYAAIRNVAEQRVIKVQNPFNLDLALLIGPLGMPGLTAYSSLHKIGKMAKGETIFVSSAAGAVGQLVGQVAKRQGLTVIGSVGSDAKLDWITRELGFDAGFNYNKEAPADALKRLAPKGVDIYFENVGGEHLDAALAHMNNGGRIIACGMISQYNNIGEPYVLKNLTNIVARRLTFQGFIVSDPEYGPAYYREHQEKVQQWLAEGSIKAKISYTDGIENAAEGLVGIFEGKNFGKAVLRIKVVESVKTVRLPLKKLAGDCGWPLRQTMSRLPTSGGPMGASQREAVVVNGRHFALHGENVSYCFHIDEDTGDVMSDHFGGPVTEPVDEPPAMGGGWSTQAHVRREFPDQGRGDFGSPAVRIRHATGHAVSAFKYVSHEVVAGKPELPGLPATFGSEDEVTSLVMRMVDSVSAIQVDLCYSIFAKHDAIARSAAVKNMGSSEVIIEKLASFSVDMPYDEYEMLQLRGEWVRECTRTRRKVDYGTQGLGSSNGYSSHFHNPFVSLLSPSATESHGDVWGFSLVYTGSFSAEVEKSPQGVTRILVGTNPNQLSWPLKPGESLTSPECVAVFASAGIGDMSRKFHRLYRNNLVRSRFAHKTRPALLNSWEGLFFNFDQDTIYKLAQDAAQLGVKLFVLDDGWFGVKYPRINDQAGLGDWEANPERFPHGLKSIADKVRRLKVASSRTKAQNESTTCLQFGLWIEPEMVNRNSSLYEQHPDWVLSAGDYPRTEARNQLVLNLALPEVQDFIIQTVADILDSAPISYVKWDNNRGIHESPSPSNYHAYILGLYRVLGELTTRFPDVLWEGCASGGGRFDPGILHYFPQSWTSDNTDALDRLQIQFGTSVVYPPSSMGAHVGAVPYETTGRSTPIRFRAHVAMMGGSFGLELDPAHIPQEERDEIPDLIALAERVNPIVIRGDLWRLRLPGESHLPAAMFVSEDGSLAVLFLFQTHTVPTHSFPRLRLQGLDPGSAYRVDGERFYSGATLLNCGIAYSFRGDYDSKVVFLERL
;
A
#
# COMPACT_ATOMS: atom_id res chain seq x y z
N MET A 1 -15.33 49.55 -14.46
CA MET A 1 -16.52 48.71 -14.17
C MET A 1 -17.28 48.45 -15.45
N THR A 2 -17.54 47.18 -15.75
CA THR A 2 -18.26 46.67 -16.93
C THR A 2 -19.58 46.06 -16.48
N ALA A 3 -20.67 46.32 -17.20
CA ALA A 3 -21.96 45.66 -16.95
C ALA A 3 -21.84 44.15 -17.25
N ASN A 4 -22.25 43.30 -16.29
CA ASN A 4 -22.14 41.84 -16.36
C ASN A 4 -23.47 41.20 -15.94
N LYS A 5 -24.23 40.72 -16.93
CA LYS A 5 -25.48 40.00 -16.66
C LYS A 5 -25.17 38.71 -15.93
N THR A 6 -25.88 38.48 -14.83
CA THR A 6 -25.65 37.35 -13.91
C THR A 6 -26.98 36.75 -13.49
N LEU A 7 -27.08 35.42 -13.43
CA LEU A 7 -28.24 34.72 -12.89
C LEU A 7 -28.19 34.72 -11.36
N ILE A 8 -29.18 35.36 -10.73
CA ILE A 8 -29.26 35.56 -9.29
C ILE A 8 -30.38 34.72 -8.68
N TYR A 9 -30.07 34.10 -7.54
CA TYR A 9 -31.04 33.44 -6.70
C TYR A 9 -31.74 34.47 -5.81
N LYS A 10 -32.97 34.87 -6.15
CA LYS A 10 -33.69 35.98 -5.50
C LYS A 10 -34.63 35.56 -4.38
N LYS A 11 -35.15 34.34 -4.43
CA LYS A 11 -36.14 33.87 -3.46
C LYS A 11 -36.15 32.36 -3.36
N LEU A 12 -36.39 31.87 -2.15
CA LEU A 12 -36.59 30.45 -1.85
C LEU A 12 -37.87 29.92 -2.53
N PRO A 13 -37.78 28.94 -3.47
CA PRO A 13 -38.93 28.35 -4.11
C PRO A 13 -39.67 27.40 -3.15
N LYS A 14 -41.00 27.50 -3.12
CA LYS A 14 -41.86 26.56 -2.38
C LYS A 14 -42.15 25.25 -3.13
N GLY A 15 -41.84 25.20 -4.42
CA GLY A 15 -42.03 24.06 -5.32
C GLY A 15 -41.06 24.17 -6.49
N LEU A 16 -41.57 24.08 -7.72
CA LEU A 16 -40.79 24.41 -8.92
C LEU A 16 -40.33 25.89 -8.88
N PRO A 17 -39.05 26.21 -9.15
CA PRO A 17 -38.60 27.60 -9.21
C PRO A 17 -39.28 28.38 -10.33
N VAL A 18 -39.62 29.65 -10.07
CA VAL A 18 -40.31 30.53 -11.02
C VAL A 18 -39.32 31.54 -11.63
N PRO A 19 -39.06 31.49 -12.96
CA PRO A 19 -38.26 32.50 -13.65
C PRO A 19 -38.82 33.91 -13.47
N GLY A 20 -37.96 34.90 -13.27
CA GLY A 20 -38.35 36.29 -13.00
C GLY A 20 -38.78 36.58 -11.55
N GLN A 21 -38.95 35.55 -10.71
CA GLN A 21 -39.27 35.70 -9.30
C GLN A 21 -38.20 35.08 -8.40
N ASP A 22 -38.00 33.76 -8.51
CA ASP A 22 -37.05 33.03 -7.68
C ASP A 22 -35.64 33.07 -8.27
N LEU A 23 -35.57 33.13 -9.60
CA LEU A 23 -34.37 33.20 -10.42
C LEU A 23 -34.47 34.39 -11.36
N VAL A 24 -33.55 35.35 -11.25
CA VAL A 24 -33.60 36.60 -12.04
C VAL A 24 -32.23 36.90 -12.64
N VAL A 25 -32.21 37.25 -13.93
CA VAL A 25 -31.00 37.77 -14.59
C VAL A 25 -30.97 39.28 -14.38
N GLU A 26 -29.90 39.78 -13.76
CA GLU A 26 -29.69 41.21 -13.57
C GLU A 26 -28.27 41.61 -13.92
N SER A 27 -28.08 42.89 -14.27
CA SER A 27 -26.75 43.45 -14.56
C SER A 27 -26.07 43.83 -13.26
N ARG A 28 -24.91 43.23 -12.98
CA ARG A 28 -24.02 43.60 -11.87
C ARG A 28 -22.71 44.09 -12.45
N GLU A 29 -22.06 45.04 -11.80
CA GLU A 29 -20.78 45.55 -12.28
C GLU A 29 -19.63 44.58 -11.95
N ILE A 30 -18.70 44.40 -12.88
CA ILE A 30 -17.42 43.69 -12.69
C ILE A 30 -16.27 44.58 -13.16
N ASP A 31 -15.15 44.57 -12.44
CA ASP A 31 -13.93 45.21 -12.93
C ASP A 31 -13.10 44.19 -13.73
N LEU A 32 -12.97 44.39 -15.04
CA LEU A 32 -12.15 43.54 -15.91
C LEU A 32 -10.68 43.94 -15.89
N GLU A 33 -10.35 45.11 -15.33
CA GLU A 33 -8.98 45.60 -15.20
C GLU A 33 -8.32 45.13 -13.90
N ASN A 34 -9.11 44.97 -12.84
CA ASN A 34 -8.64 44.52 -11.54
C ASN A 34 -8.64 42.98 -11.41
N VAL A 35 -7.53 42.35 -11.80
CA VAL A 35 -7.31 40.92 -11.60
C VAL A 35 -7.07 40.66 -10.11
N PRO A 36 -7.79 39.72 -9.47
CA PRO A 36 -7.48 39.34 -8.09
C PRO A 36 -6.05 38.81 -7.99
N GLU A 37 -5.36 39.10 -6.88
CA GLU A 37 -4.02 38.58 -6.61
C GLU A 37 -3.99 37.05 -6.70
N GLY A 38 -3.09 36.48 -7.51
CA GLY A 38 -3.04 35.05 -7.80
C GLY A 38 -4.30 34.48 -8.46
N GLY A 39 -5.17 35.35 -8.99
CA GLY A 39 -6.48 35.01 -9.54
C GLY A 39 -6.59 35.25 -11.05
N LEU A 40 -7.81 35.09 -11.57
CA LEU A 40 -8.12 35.19 -13.00
C LEU A 40 -9.34 36.07 -13.22
N ILE A 41 -9.37 36.80 -14.35
CA ILE A 41 -10.61 37.33 -14.93
C ILE A 41 -10.94 36.49 -16.14
N VAL A 42 -12.14 35.93 -16.17
CA VAL A 42 -12.57 35.00 -17.21
C VAL A 42 -13.86 35.42 -17.87
N GLU A 43 -13.96 35.11 -19.15
CA GLU A 43 -15.18 35.18 -19.95
C GLU A 43 -15.85 33.81 -19.95
N VAL A 44 -17.09 33.73 -19.49
CA VAL A 44 -17.79 32.45 -19.38
C VAL A 44 -18.42 32.13 -20.74
N LEU A 45 -18.05 30.98 -21.31
CA LEU A 45 -18.52 30.56 -22.64
C LEU A 45 -19.76 29.69 -22.51
N PHE A 46 -19.69 28.71 -21.61
CA PHE A 46 -20.75 27.75 -21.34
C PHE A 46 -20.91 27.50 -19.85
N SER A 47 -22.14 27.41 -19.37
CA SER A 47 -22.44 26.99 -18.00
C SER A 47 -23.32 25.75 -17.96
N SER A 48 -23.01 24.85 -17.05
CA SER A 48 -23.74 23.61 -16.86
C SER A 48 -25.07 23.85 -16.15
N PHE A 49 -26.17 23.25 -16.63
CA PHE A 49 -27.41 23.13 -15.87
C PHE A 49 -27.56 21.70 -15.34
N ASP A 50 -27.60 21.55 -14.02
CA ASP A 50 -27.64 20.25 -13.33
C ASP A 50 -28.77 20.17 -12.30
N PRO A 51 -29.45 19.00 -12.16
CA PRO A 51 -30.57 18.86 -11.22
C PRO A 51 -30.23 19.15 -9.76
N TYR A 52 -28.99 18.89 -9.31
CA TYR A 52 -28.58 19.10 -7.93
C TYR A 52 -28.65 20.58 -7.49
N LEU A 53 -28.63 21.52 -8.45
CA LEU A 53 -28.79 22.95 -8.18
C LEU A 53 -30.11 23.25 -7.46
N ARG A 54 -31.18 22.48 -7.69
CA ARG A 54 -32.44 22.61 -6.94
C ARG A 54 -32.27 22.31 -5.47
N GLY A 55 -31.45 21.32 -5.13
CA GLY A 55 -31.12 20.95 -3.75
C GLY A 55 -30.35 22.05 -3.01
N ARG A 56 -29.73 23.00 -3.73
CA ARG A 56 -29.09 24.18 -3.15
C ARG A 56 -30.08 25.35 -2.96
N MET A 57 -31.23 25.33 -3.62
CA MET A 57 -32.32 26.30 -3.44
C MET A 57 -33.24 25.87 -2.28
N ARG A 58 -32.67 25.81 -1.07
CA ARG A 58 -33.36 25.32 0.14
C ARG A 58 -33.11 26.25 1.31
N ASP A 59 -33.90 26.09 2.37
CA ASP A 59 -33.66 26.77 3.63
C ASP A 59 -32.28 26.36 4.21
N PRO A 60 -31.44 27.31 4.66
CA PRO A 60 -30.12 27.01 5.20
C PRO A 60 -30.11 26.10 6.43
N SER A 61 -31.21 26.03 7.19
CA SER A 61 -31.35 25.11 8.32
C SER A 61 -31.41 23.64 7.87
N ILE A 62 -31.77 23.37 6.62
CA ILE A 62 -31.82 22.02 6.06
C ILE A 62 -30.40 21.61 5.65
N LYS A 63 -29.80 20.69 6.40
CA LYS A 63 -28.47 20.15 6.10
C LYS A 63 -28.48 19.32 4.81
N SER A 64 -27.42 19.44 4.02
CA SER A 64 -27.18 18.65 2.81
C SER A 64 -25.66 18.60 2.55
N TYR A 65 -25.23 17.69 1.67
CA TYR A 65 -23.83 17.54 1.26
C TYR A 65 -23.26 18.76 0.51
N SER A 66 -24.12 19.69 0.07
CA SER A 66 -23.71 20.94 -0.57
C SER A 66 -24.32 22.15 0.14
N PRO A 67 -23.58 23.26 0.32
CA PRO A 67 -24.13 24.49 0.89
C PRO A 67 -25.32 25.04 0.07
N PRO A 68 -26.34 25.61 0.73
CA PRO A 68 -27.43 26.28 0.05
C PRO A 68 -26.92 27.52 -0.70
N PHE A 69 -27.67 27.98 -1.69
CA PHE A 69 -27.44 29.31 -2.26
C PHE A 69 -27.92 30.39 -1.30
N GLU A 70 -27.13 31.45 -1.16
CA GLU A 70 -27.52 32.64 -0.43
C GLU A 70 -28.48 33.49 -1.29
N THR A 71 -29.57 33.96 -0.67
CA THR A 71 -30.53 34.82 -1.37
C THR A 71 -29.89 36.17 -1.71
N GLY A 72 -30.02 36.61 -2.96
CA GLY A 72 -29.35 37.79 -3.51
C GLY A 72 -27.99 37.49 -4.16
N SER A 73 -27.48 36.27 -4.04
CA SER A 73 -26.19 35.87 -4.58
C SER A 73 -26.30 35.16 -5.94
N PRO A 74 -25.24 35.20 -6.77
CA PRO A 74 -25.21 34.48 -8.04
C PRO A 74 -25.33 32.97 -7.89
N ILE A 75 -26.02 32.33 -8.82
CA ILE A 75 -25.96 30.88 -8.97
C ILE A 75 -24.61 30.54 -9.61
N SER A 76 -23.87 29.63 -8.98
CA SER A 76 -22.57 29.18 -9.46
C SER A 76 -22.60 27.69 -9.79
N ASN A 77 -21.96 27.31 -10.88
CA ASN A 77 -21.79 25.92 -11.29
C ASN A 77 -20.58 25.73 -12.22
N ASP A 78 -20.27 24.48 -12.54
CA ASP A 78 -19.21 24.14 -13.49
C ASP A 78 -19.47 24.79 -14.87
N SER A 79 -18.47 25.51 -15.35
CA SER A 79 -18.52 26.29 -16.59
C SER A 79 -17.21 26.16 -17.37
N VAL A 80 -17.29 26.28 -18.69
CA VAL A 80 -16.12 26.45 -19.56
C VAL A 80 -15.91 27.93 -19.80
N SER A 81 -14.71 28.42 -19.51
CA SER A 81 -14.39 29.84 -19.58
C SER A 81 -13.08 30.07 -20.32
N LYS A 82 -12.94 31.24 -20.94
CA LYS A 82 -11.69 31.73 -21.53
C LYS A 82 -11.05 32.74 -20.59
N ILE A 83 -9.76 32.60 -20.31
CA ILE A 83 -9.02 33.56 -19.48
C ILE A 83 -8.84 34.86 -20.28
N LEU A 84 -9.30 35.98 -19.72
CA LEU A 84 -9.04 37.32 -20.26
C LEU A 84 -7.77 37.90 -19.66
N LYS A 85 -7.61 37.75 -18.35
CA LYS A 85 -6.42 38.18 -17.61
C LYS A 85 -6.08 37.19 -16.51
N SER A 86 -4.80 37.10 -16.20
CA SER A 86 -4.26 36.21 -15.18
C SER A 86 -3.20 36.94 -14.37
N ASP A 87 -3.24 36.74 -13.06
CA ASP A 87 -2.15 37.04 -12.12
C ASP A 87 -1.59 35.73 -11.51
N HIS A 88 -1.94 34.58 -12.08
CA HIS A 88 -1.50 33.26 -11.62
C HIS A 88 -0.45 32.68 -12.58
N PRO A 89 0.69 32.14 -12.09
CA PRO A 89 1.81 31.73 -12.92
C PRO A 89 1.49 30.60 -13.93
N ASP A 90 0.58 29.69 -13.57
CA ASP A 90 0.24 28.53 -14.42
C ASP A 90 -0.82 28.79 -15.49
N PHE A 91 -1.41 29.99 -15.49
CA PHE A 91 -2.51 30.35 -16.37
C PHE A 91 -2.21 31.64 -17.11
N GLN A 92 -2.50 31.68 -18.41
CA GLN A 92 -2.24 32.86 -19.23
C GLN A 92 -3.52 33.31 -19.95
N PRO A 93 -3.61 34.62 -20.29
CA PRO A 93 -4.66 35.12 -21.17
C PRO A 93 -4.80 34.27 -22.44
N GLY A 94 -6.04 33.90 -22.77
CA GLY A 94 -6.38 33.07 -23.92
C GLY A 94 -6.58 31.59 -23.63
N ASP A 95 -6.10 31.08 -22.49
CA ASP A 95 -6.32 29.68 -22.09
C ASP A 95 -7.82 29.38 -21.93
N ILE A 96 -8.22 28.15 -22.25
CA ILE A 96 -9.55 27.61 -21.96
C ILE A 96 -9.48 26.79 -20.68
N ILE A 97 -10.38 27.06 -19.75
CA ILE A 97 -10.46 26.38 -18.46
C ILE A 97 -11.87 25.84 -18.21
N LYS A 98 -11.96 24.83 -17.35
CA LYS A 98 -13.18 24.45 -16.64
C LYS A 98 -13.06 24.96 -15.21
N ALA A 99 -14.08 25.65 -14.71
CA ALA A 99 -14.10 26.17 -13.35
C ALA A 99 -15.53 26.26 -12.80
N SER A 100 -15.66 26.22 -11.48
CA SER A 100 -16.90 26.51 -10.76
C SER A 100 -17.01 28.03 -10.55
N VAL A 101 -17.80 28.69 -11.40
CA VAL A 101 -17.96 30.14 -11.41
C VAL A 101 -19.44 30.54 -11.45
N PRO A 102 -19.79 31.79 -11.11
CA PRO A 102 -21.12 32.33 -11.34
C PRO A 102 -21.58 32.13 -12.79
N ILE A 103 -22.88 31.83 -12.96
CA ILE A 103 -23.54 31.85 -14.26
C ILE A 103 -23.73 33.33 -14.63
N ALA A 104 -22.74 33.87 -15.33
CA ALA A 104 -22.60 35.27 -15.70
C ALA A 104 -21.85 35.41 -17.02
N GLU A 105 -21.82 36.60 -17.62
CA GLU A 105 -21.01 36.86 -18.83
C GLU A 105 -19.50 36.81 -18.53
N TYR A 106 -19.11 37.35 -17.37
CA TYR A 106 -17.74 37.36 -16.87
C TYR A 106 -17.69 36.95 -15.40
N ALA A 107 -16.56 36.38 -14.98
CA ALA A 107 -16.33 36.03 -13.58
C ALA A 107 -14.90 36.37 -13.14
N ALA A 108 -14.78 36.83 -11.91
CA ALA A 108 -13.50 36.89 -11.22
C ALA A 108 -13.29 35.57 -10.46
N ILE A 109 -12.17 34.93 -10.73
CA ILE A 109 -11.69 33.77 -9.99
C ILE A 109 -10.67 34.30 -8.99
N ARG A 110 -11.01 34.25 -7.71
CA ARG A 110 -10.14 34.74 -6.63
C ARG A 110 -9.27 33.63 -6.06
N ASN A 111 -9.74 32.39 -6.13
CA ASN A 111 -9.02 31.23 -5.64
C ASN A 111 -9.16 30.09 -6.64
N VAL A 112 -8.06 29.79 -7.35
CA VAL A 112 -8.02 28.78 -8.41
C VAL A 112 -8.35 27.37 -7.89
N ALA A 113 -7.98 27.04 -6.66
CA ALA A 113 -8.22 25.75 -6.05
C ALA A 113 -9.69 25.60 -5.61
N GLU A 114 -10.21 26.56 -4.84
CA GLU A 114 -11.61 26.55 -4.37
C GLU A 114 -12.62 26.54 -5.52
N GLN A 115 -12.30 27.28 -6.59
CA GLN A 115 -13.14 27.35 -7.78
C GLN A 115 -12.83 26.23 -8.79
N ARG A 116 -12.03 25.23 -8.40
CA ARG A 116 -11.77 24.00 -9.16
C ARG A 116 -11.35 24.27 -10.60
N VAL A 117 -10.40 25.20 -10.75
CA VAL A 117 -9.90 25.62 -12.06
C VAL A 117 -9.03 24.52 -12.64
N ILE A 118 -9.40 24.03 -13.83
CA ILE A 118 -8.67 23.02 -14.58
C ILE A 118 -8.43 23.54 -15.98
N LYS A 119 -7.17 23.61 -16.41
CA LYS A 119 -6.81 23.90 -17.80
C LYS A 119 -7.31 22.79 -18.72
N VAL A 120 -8.05 23.15 -19.76
CA VAL A 120 -8.68 22.17 -20.65
C VAL A 120 -7.64 21.52 -21.56
N GLN A 121 -7.62 20.19 -21.55
CA GLN A 121 -6.91 19.38 -22.55
C GLN A 121 -7.92 18.83 -23.55
N ASN A 122 -7.81 19.25 -24.82
CA ASN A 122 -8.71 18.84 -25.90
C ASN A 122 -7.96 18.27 -27.11
N PRO A 123 -7.18 17.18 -26.94
CA PRO A 123 -6.34 16.61 -27.99
C PRO A 123 -7.12 16.15 -29.24
N PHE A 124 -8.42 15.83 -29.09
CA PHE A 124 -9.29 15.40 -30.19
C PHE A 124 -10.14 16.54 -30.78
N ASN A 125 -9.95 17.78 -30.33
CA ASN A 125 -10.69 18.95 -30.80
C ASN A 125 -12.23 18.76 -30.74
N LEU A 126 -12.71 18.19 -29.63
CA LEU A 126 -14.12 17.98 -29.36
C LEU A 126 -14.83 19.31 -29.04
N ASP A 127 -16.15 19.35 -29.24
CA ASP A 127 -16.98 20.49 -28.82
C ASP A 127 -16.76 20.78 -27.32
N LEU A 128 -16.44 22.04 -26.99
CA LEU A 128 -16.16 22.46 -25.62
C LEU A 128 -17.32 22.23 -24.66
N ALA A 129 -18.57 22.24 -25.14
CA ALA A 129 -19.72 21.94 -24.30
C ALA A 129 -19.71 20.51 -23.75
N LEU A 130 -18.99 19.58 -24.40
CA LEU A 130 -18.83 18.21 -23.91
C LEU A 130 -18.03 18.17 -22.60
N LEU A 131 -17.17 19.16 -22.33
CA LEU A 131 -16.29 19.25 -21.15
C LEU A 131 -17.03 19.45 -19.82
N ILE A 132 -18.27 19.93 -19.88
CA ILE A 132 -19.17 20.10 -18.72
C ILE A 132 -20.37 19.14 -18.76
N GLY A 133 -20.35 18.20 -19.71
CA GLY A 133 -21.36 17.15 -19.86
C GLY A 133 -20.71 15.77 -19.79
N PRO A 134 -20.58 15.05 -20.93
CA PRO A 134 -19.94 13.74 -21.01
C PRO A 134 -18.50 13.66 -20.48
N LEU A 135 -17.73 14.75 -20.55
CA LEU A 135 -16.36 14.83 -20.01
C LEU A 135 -16.30 15.61 -18.69
N GLY A 136 -17.44 16.14 -18.26
CA GLY A 136 -17.62 16.86 -17.00
C GLY A 136 -18.20 15.98 -15.89
N MET A 137 -18.76 16.64 -14.87
CA MET A 137 -19.37 15.97 -13.72
C MET A 137 -20.43 14.91 -14.11
N PRO A 138 -21.34 15.14 -15.08
CA PRO A 138 -22.36 14.13 -15.44
C PRO A 138 -21.79 12.84 -16.03
N GLY A 139 -20.81 12.92 -16.93
CA GLY A 139 -20.17 11.73 -17.48
C GLY A 139 -19.34 10.98 -16.44
N LEU A 140 -18.64 11.72 -15.58
CA LEU A 140 -17.86 11.14 -14.49
C LEU A 140 -18.75 10.44 -13.45
N THR A 141 -19.95 10.99 -13.22
CA THR A 141 -20.99 10.39 -12.36
C THR A 141 -21.45 9.05 -12.93
N ALA A 142 -21.68 8.97 -14.24
CA ALA A 142 -22.05 7.72 -14.91
C ALA A 142 -20.92 6.68 -14.84
N TYR A 143 -19.70 7.08 -15.19
CA TYR A 143 -18.55 6.19 -15.29
C TYR A 143 -18.17 5.59 -13.93
N SER A 144 -17.91 6.44 -12.94
CA SER A 144 -17.40 6.00 -11.64
C SER A 144 -18.40 5.09 -10.91
N SER A 145 -19.67 5.44 -10.90
CA SER A 145 -20.70 4.68 -10.16
C SER A 145 -21.03 3.33 -10.80
N LEU A 146 -21.00 3.22 -12.14
CA LEU A 146 -21.15 1.94 -12.83
C LEU A 146 -20.01 0.98 -12.51
N HIS A 147 -18.77 1.47 -12.42
CA HIS A 147 -17.62 0.64 -12.05
C HIS A 147 -17.60 0.32 -10.55
N LYS A 148 -17.91 1.29 -9.69
CA LYS A 148 -17.80 1.15 -8.23
C LYS A 148 -18.97 0.39 -7.60
N ILE A 149 -20.20 0.79 -7.89
CA ILE A 149 -21.43 0.21 -7.31
C ILE A 149 -22.02 -0.83 -8.27
N GLY A 150 -22.09 -0.47 -9.56
CA GLY A 150 -22.66 -1.34 -10.58
C GLY A 150 -21.93 -2.67 -10.72
N LYS A 151 -20.59 -2.67 -10.64
CA LYS A 151 -19.75 -3.88 -10.79
C LYS A 151 -20.22 -4.75 -11.96
N MET A 152 -20.41 -4.11 -13.11
CA MET A 152 -21.06 -4.67 -14.28
C MET A 152 -20.40 -5.97 -14.76
N ALA A 153 -21.19 -7.02 -14.96
CA ALA A 153 -20.77 -8.27 -15.57
C ALA A 153 -21.46 -8.48 -16.92
N LYS A 154 -20.74 -9.11 -17.86
CA LYS A 154 -21.26 -9.40 -19.20
C LYS A 154 -22.48 -10.31 -19.10
N GLY A 155 -23.53 -10.00 -19.86
CA GLY A 155 -24.77 -10.77 -19.88
C GLY A 155 -25.83 -10.34 -18.86
N GLU A 156 -25.50 -9.42 -17.95
CA GLU A 156 -26.47 -8.84 -17.02
C GLU A 156 -27.44 -7.85 -17.71
N THR A 157 -28.58 -7.61 -17.06
CA THR A 157 -29.57 -6.63 -17.49
C THR A 157 -29.53 -5.38 -16.62
N ILE A 158 -29.41 -4.21 -17.24
CA ILE A 158 -29.46 -2.90 -16.56
C ILE A 158 -30.70 -2.10 -16.99
N PHE A 159 -31.40 -1.54 -16.01
CA PHE A 159 -32.44 -0.53 -16.23
C PHE A 159 -31.90 0.86 -15.89
N VAL A 160 -32.13 1.85 -16.74
CA VAL A 160 -31.71 3.25 -16.56
C VAL A 160 -32.93 4.16 -16.60
N SER A 161 -33.28 4.79 -15.48
CA SER A 161 -34.32 5.82 -15.48
C SER A 161 -33.76 7.15 -16.00
N SER A 162 -34.59 7.94 -16.70
CA SER A 162 -34.12 9.17 -17.39
C SER A 162 -32.97 8.90 -18.39
N ALA A 163 -33.12 7.86 -19.21
CA ALA A 163 -32.07 7.31 -20.08
C ALA A 163 -31.57 8.28 -21.17
N ALA A 164 -32.39 9.26 -21.58
CA ALA A 164 -31.99 10.30 -22.53
C ALA A 164 -31.45 11.58 -21.85
N GLY A 165 -31.26 11.57 -20.53
CA GLY A 165 -30.76 12.70 -19.74
C GLY A 165 -29.22 12.82 -19.75
N ALA A 166 -28.70 13.79 -19.01
CA ALA A 166 -27.27 14.08 -18.92
C ALA A 166 -26.41 12.86 -18.53
N VAL A 167 -26.79 12.14 -17.46
CA VAL A 167 -26.07 10.96 -16.94
C VAL A 167 -26.53 9.69 -17.66
N GLY A 168 -27.84 9.49 -17.79
CA GLY A 168 -28.43 8.26 -18.33
C GLY A 168 -27.96 7.87 -19.73
N GLN A 169 -27.72 8.86 -20.60
CA GLN A 169 -27.27 8.60 -21.97
C GLN A 169 -25.84 8.00 -22.00
N LEU A 170 -25.00 8.33 -21.02
CA LEU A 170 -23.65 7.76 -20.87
C LEU A 170 -23.72 6.38 -20.22
N VAL A 171 -24.55 6.25 -19.17
CA VAL A 171 -24.73 4.99 -18.43
C VAL A 171 -25.04 3.83 -19.38
N GLY A 172 -26.03 4.00 -20.25
CA GLY A 172 -26.43 2.92 -21.14
C GLY A 172 -25.36 2.55 -22.15
N GLN A 173 -24.63 3.53 -22.71
CA GLN A 173 -23.57 3.26 -23.67
C GLN A 173 -22.35 2.57 -23.03
N VAL A 174 -21.97 2.99 -21.82
CA VAL A 174 -20.92 2.31 -21.04
C VAL A 174 -21.33 0.87 -20.71
N ALA A 175 -22.57 0.65 -20.27
CA ALA A 175 -23.09 -0.68 -19.99
C ALA A 175 -23.19 -1.57 -21.26
N LYS A 176 -23.61 -1.01 -22.41
CA LYS A 176 -23.61 -1.71 -23.70
C LYS A 176 -22.21 -2.17 -24.07
N ARG A 177 -21.20 -1.31 -23.90
CA ARG A 177 -19.79 -1.66 -24.15
C ARG A 177 -19.28 -2.77 -23.24
N GLN A 178 -19.81 -2.87 -22.02
CA GLN A 178 -19.50 -3.96 -21.08
C GLN A 178 -20.30 -5.25 -21.36
N GLY A 179 -21.17 -5.24 -22.38
CA GLY A 179 -21.91 -6.42 -22.83
C GLY A 179 -23.19 -6.70 -22.04
N LEU A 180 -23.81 -5.67 -21.46
CA LEU A 180 -25.10 -5.78 -20.79
C LEU A 180 -26.27 -5.62 -21.78
N THR A 181 -27.42 -6.14 -21.37
CA THR A 181 -28.73 -5.78 -21.95
C THR A 181 -29.20 -4.50 -21.27
N VAL A 182 -29.43 -3.44 -22.04
CA VAL A 182 -29.69 -2.09 -21.51
C VAL A 182 -31.10 -1.63 -21.86
N ILE A 183 -31.87 -1.32 -20.83
CA ILE A 183 -33.26 -0.85 -20.92
C ILE A 183 -33.35 0.57 -20.37
N GLY A 184 -34.03 1.47 -21.08
CA GLY A 184 -34.17 2.88 -20.66
C GLY A 184 -35.61 3.37 -20.53
N SER A 185 -35.88 4.24 -19.55
CA SER A 185 -37.13 5.03 -19.51
C SER A 185 -36.90 6.47 -19.97
N VAL A 186 -37.84 7.02 -20.73
CA VAL A 186 -37.81 8.38 -21.27
C VAL A 186 -39.20 9.01 -21.29
N GLY A 187 -39.29 10.35 -21.40
CA GLY A 187 -40.56 11.08 -21.36
C GLY A 187 -41.22 11.37 -22.71
N SER A 188 -40.66 10.91 -23.82
CA SER A 188 -41.21 11.17 -25.17
C SER A 188 -40.72 10.14 -26.18
N ASP A 189 -41.47 9.91 -27.25
CA ASP A 189 -41.10 8.95 -28.30
C ASP A 189 -39.82 9.36 -29.05
N ALA A 190 -39.60 10.65 -29.27
CA ALA A 190 -38.35 11.13 -29.89
C ALA A 190 -37.10 10.77 -29.05
N LYS A 191 -37.21 10.87 -27.72
CA LYS A 191 -36.16 10.42 -26.79
C LYS A 191 -36.01 8.90 -26.82
N LEU A 192 -37.09 8.16 -27.05
CA LEU A 192 -37.09 6.70 -27.12
C LEU A 192 -36.37 6.21 -28.38
N ASP A 193 -36.70 6.81 -29.52
CA ASP A 193 -36.02 6.55 -30.79
C ASP A 193 -34.53 6.86 -30.69
N TRP A 194 -34.16 7.94 -30.00
CA TRP A 194 -32.75 8.29 -29.78
C TRP A 194 -31.99 7.25 -28.96
N ILE A 195 -32.49 6.83 -27.79
CA ILE A 195 -31.74 5.87 -26.97
C ILE A 195 -31.62 4.50 -27.67
N THR A 196 -32.64 4.07 -28.41
CA THR A 196 -32.66 2.75 -29.05
C THR A 196 -31.90 2.73 -30.37
N ARG A 197 -32.11 3.72 -31.25
CA ARG A 197 -31.52 3.74 -32.59
C ARG A 197 -30.14 4.39 -32.64
N GLU A 198 -29.92 5.43 -31.83
CA GLU A 198 -28.69 6.21 -31.90
C GLU A 198 -27.67 5.83 -30.82
N LEU A 199 -28.12 5.54 -29.60
CA LEU A 199 -27.24 5.15 -28.49
C LEU A 199 -27.11 3.63 -28.30
N GLY A 200 -27.89 2.82 -29.01
CA GLY A 200 -27.78 1.37 -29.02
C GLY A 200 -28.35 0.65 -27.78
N PHE A 201 -29.29 1.27 -27.06
CA PHE A 201 -30.05 0.57 -26.01
C PHE A 201 -30.87 -0.56 -26.64
N ASP A 202 -30.95 -1.71 -25.96
CA ASP A 202 -31.68 -2.88 -26.49
C ASP A 202 -33.18 -2.66 -26.47
N ALA A 203 -33.69 -1.91 -25.48
CA ALA A 203 -35.08 -1.52 -25.41
C ALA A 203 -35.30 -0.25 -24.57
N GLY A 204 -36.51 0.29 -24.65
CA GLY A 204 -36.95 1.32 -23.72
C GLY A 204 -38.45 1.56 -23.81
N PHE A 205 -38.94 2.47 -22.99
CA PHE A 205 -40.35 2.85 -22.99
C PHE A 205 -40.54 4.33 -22.67
N ASN A 206 -41.67 4.86 -23.11
CA ASN A 206 -42.12 6.21 -22.79
C ASN A 206 -43.03 6.14 -21.56
N TYR A 207 -42.54 6.64 -20.41
CA TYR A 207 -43.27 6.54 -19.14
C TYR A 207 -44.57 7.36 -19.09
N ASN A 208 -44.80 8.25 -20.07
CA ASN A 208 -46.08 8.96 -20.23
C ASN A 208 -47.15 8.14 -20.97
N LYS A 209 -46.78 6.97 -21.54
CA LYS A 209 -47.67 6.10 -22.31
C LYS A 209 -47.82 4.70 -21.70
N GLU A 210 -46.83 4.26 -20.91
CA GLU A 210 -46.79 2.95 -20.28
C GLU A 210 -46.20 3.08 -18.89
N ALA A 211 -46.82 2.47 -17.89
CA ALA A 211 -46.33 2.50 -16.51
C ALA A 211 -45.01 1.70 -16.39
N PRO A 212 -44.03 2.17 -15.58
CA PRO A 212 -42.75 1.48 -15.40
C PRO A 212 -42.88 0.00 -14.99
N ALA A 213 -43.87 -0.32 -14.15
CA ALA A 213 -44.11 -1.69 -13.69
C ALA A 213 -44.52 -2.65 -14.83
N ASP A 214 -45.31 -2.16 -15.80
CA ASP A 214 -45.75 -2.98 -16.94
C ASP A 214 -44.63 -3.08 -17.99
N ALA A 215 -43.92 -1.97 -18.21
CA ALA A 215 -42.78 -1.93 -19.11
C ALA A 215 -41.66 -2.90 -18.67
N LEU A 216 -41.31 -2.95 -17.38
CA LEU A 216 -40.27 -3.85 -16.88
C LEU A 216 -40.67 -5.32 -16.98
N LYS A 217 -41.95 -5.69 -16.77
CA LYS A 217 -42.42 -7.07 -17.03
C LYS A 217 -42.23 -7.47 -18.49
N ARG A 218 -42.52 -6.55 -19.40
CA ARG A 218 -42.44 -6.76 -20.85
C ARG A 218 -41.01 -6.79 -21.37
N LEU A 219 -40.17 -5.87 -20.88
CA LEU A 219 -38.82 -5.64 -21.42
C LEU A 219 -37.73 -6.41 -20.66
N ALA A 220 -37.94 -6.72 -19.38
CA ALA A 220 -37.02 -7.48 -18.54
C ALA A 220 -37.72 -8.70 -17.92
N PRO A 221 -38.25 -9.66 -18.72
CA PRO A 221 -38.99 -10.81 -18.20
C PRO A 221 -38.14 -11.74 -17.32
N LYS A 222 -36.80 -11.62 -17.40
CA LYS A 222 -35.84 -12.35 -16.57
C LYS A 222 -35.32 -11.54 -15.36
N GLY A 223 -35.91 -10.37 -15.11
CA GLY A 223 -35.51 -9.45 -14.05
C GLY A 223 -34.33 -8.54 -14.42
N VAL A 224 -33.98 -7.66 -13.47
CA VAL A 224 -32.97 -6.61 -13.62
C VAL A 224 -31.83 -6.82 -12.62
N ASP A 225 -30.58 -6.86 -13.08
CA ASP A 225 -29.42 -7.06 -12.21
C ASP A 225 -28.87 -5.73 -11.67
N ILE A 226 -28.96 -4.67 -12.48
CA ILE A 226 -28.51 -3.32 -12.10
C ILE A 226 -29.62 -2.32 -12.40
N TYR A 227 -29.94 -1.45 -11.45
CA TYR A 227 -30.80 -0.30 -11.68
C TYR A 227 -30.05 1.00 -11.42
N PHE A 228 -29.97 1.86 -12.44
CA PHE A 228 -29.41 3.19 -12.32
C PHE A 228 -30.53 4.20 -12.09
N GLU A 229 -30.65 4.67 -10.85
CA GLU A 229 -31.76 5.49 -10.35
C GLU A 229 -31.47 6.99 -10.45
N ASN A 230 -32.23 7.69 -11.30
CA ASN A 230 -32.22 9.14 -11.51
C ASN A 230 -33.55 9.84 -11.18
N VAL A 231 -34.65 9.10 -11.06
CA VAL A 231 -36.04 9.60 -11.07
C VAL A 231 -36.73 9.42 -9.72
N GLY A 232 -36.66 8.25 -9.08
CA GLY A 232 -37.40 7.92 -7.87
C GLY A 232 -38.88 7.58 -8.11
N GLY A 233 -39.68 7.53 -7.03
CA GLY A 233 -41.13 7.30 -7.11
C GLY A 233 -41.50 5.96 -7.75
N GLU A 234 -42.47 5.98 -8.67
CA GLU A 234 -42.95 4.78 -9.37
C GLU A 234 -41.86 4.01 -10.13
N HIS A 235 -40.81 4.69 -10.59
CA HIS A 235 -39.68 4.04 -11.26
C HIS A 235 -38.88 3.17 -10.28
N LEU A 236 -38.57 3.72 -9.10
CA LEU A 236 -37.87 2.99 -8.04
C LEU A 236 -38.70 1.80 -7.56
N ASP A 237 -40.00 2.03 -7.33
CA ASP A 237 -40.89 0.99 -6.82
C ASP A 237 -41.05 -0.16 -7.84
N ALA A 238 -41.18 0.18 -9.12
CA ALA A 238 -41.20 -0.81 -10.21
C ALA A 238 -39.88 -1.57 -10.32
N ALA A 239 -38.73 -0.88 -10.22
CA ALA A 239 -37.41 -1.53 -10.27
C ALA A 239 -37.25 -2.51 -9.09
N LEU A 240 -37.53 -2.09 -7.85
CA LEU A 240 -37.49 -2.93 -6.65
C LEU A 240 -38.31 -4.23 -6.80
N ALA A 241 -39.49 -4.14 -7.44
CA ALA A 241 -40.33 -5.30 -7.72
C ALA A 241 -39.75 -6.26 -8.78
N HIS A 242 -38.83 -5.81 -9.63
CA HIS A 242 -38.29 -6.56 -10.78
C HIS A 242 -36.78 -6.84 -10.72
N MET A 243 -36.07 -6.46 -9.65
CA MET A 243 -34.66 -6.79 -9.47
C MET A 243 -34.40 -8.30 -9.33
N ASN A 244 -33.26 -8.80 -9.78
CA ASN A 244 -32.80 -10.16 -9.50
C ASN A 244 -32.20 -10.27 -8.09
N ASN A 245 -32.03 -11.51 -7.61
CA ASN A 245 -31.30 -11.78 -6.36
C ASN A 245 -29.85 -11.27 -6.49
N GLY A 246 -29.38 -10.53 -5.47
CA GLY A 246 -28.06 -9.90 -5.48
C GLY A 246 -27.97 -8.65 -6.37
N GLY A 247 -29.10 -8.13 -6.85
CA GLY A 247 -29.13 -6.96 -7.71
C GLY A 247 -28.61 -5.68 -7.03
N ARG A 248 -28.14 -4.72 -7.84
CA ARG A 248 -27.51 -3.47 -7.38
C ARG A 248 -28.28 -2.25 -7.86
N ILE A 249 -28.67 -1.39 -6.94
CA ILE A 249 -29.33 -0.11 -7.20
C ILE A 249 -28.33 1.01 -6.94
N ILE A 250 -27.97 1.72 -8.00
CA ILE A 250 -27.08 2.88 -8.00
C ILE A 250 -27.95 4.13 -7.88
N ALA A 251 -28.00 4.74 -6.69
CA ALA A 251 -28.84 5.91 -6.42
C ALA A 251 -28.11 7.21 -6.75
N CYS A 252 -28.28 7.71 -7.98
CA CYS A 252 -27.68 8.97 -8.44
C CYS A 252 -28.54 10.19 -8.08
N GLY A 253 -29.86 10.06 -8.17
CA GLY A 253 -30.79 11.15 -7.88
C GLY A 253 -32.24 10.68 -7.94
N MET A 254 -33.16 11.52 -7.45
CA MET A 254 -34.59 11.21 -7.43
C MET A 254 -35.39 12.45 -7.83
N ILE A 255 -35.19 12.92 -9.07
CA ILE A 255 -35.69 14.24 -9.50
C ILE A 255 -37.21 14.40 -9.37
N SER A 256 -37.99 13.30 -9.43
CA SER A 256 -39.44 13.36 -9.23
C SER A 256 -39.85 13.85 -7.83
N GLN A 257 -38.94 13.76 -6.86
CA GLN A 257 -39.18 14.17 -5.48
C GLN A 257 -38.70 15.60 -5.18
N TYR A 258 -37.90 16.23 -6.04
CA TYR A 258 -37.23 17.50 -5.73
C TYR A 258 -38.16 18.71 -5.62
N ASN A 259 -39.31 18.67 -6.30
CA ASN A 259 -40.29 19.75 -6.32
C ASN A 259 -41.66 19.29 -5.77
N ASN A 260 -41.73 18.15 -5.10
CA ASN A 260 -42.97 17.65 -4.54
C ASN A 260 -43.37 18.50 -3.33
N ILE A 261 -44.54 19.12 -3.41
CA ILE A 261 -45.13 19.94 -2.35
C ILE A 261 -46.17 19.17 -1.51
N GLY A 262 -46.51 17.95 -1.92
CA GLY A 262 -47.40 17.04 -1.21
C GLY A 262 -46.62 15.98 -0.41
N GLU A 263 -47.32 14.93 0.01
CA GLU A 263 -46.69 13.81 0.72
C GLU A 263 -45.66 13.10 -0.19
N PRO A 264 -44.49 12.70 0.35
CA PRO A 264 -43.50 11.92 -0.39
C PRO A 264 -44.09 10.61 -0.92
N TYR A 265 -43.61 10.14 -2.07
CA TYR A 265 -44.06 8.88 -2.64
C TYR A 265 -43.72 7.70 -1.70
N VAL A 266 -44.71 6.89 -1.34
CA VAL A 266 -44.53 5.72 -0.48
C VAL A 266 -44.11 4.51 -1.31
N LEU A 267 -42.89 4.03 -1.08
CA LEU A 267 -42.37 2.83 -1.73
C LEU A 267 -43.04 1.57 -1.17
N LYS A 268 -43.63 0.76 -2.05
CA LYS A 268 -44.41 -0.44 -1.67
C LYS A 268 -43.53 -1.69 -1.63
N ASN A 269 -42.44 -1.71 -2.39
CA ASN A 269 -41.63 -2.90 -2.63
C ASN A 269 -40.30 -2.94 -1.86
N LEU A 270 -40.14 -2.14 -0.79
CA LEU A 270 -38.90 -2.09 0.01
C LEU A 270 -38.48 -3.44 0.60
N THR A 271 -39.43 -4.31 0.92
CA THR A 271 -39.15 -5.67 1.44
C THR A 271 -38.31 -6.51 0.47
N ASN A 272 -38.34 -6.20 -0.83
CA ASN A 272 -37.49 -6.88 -1.82
C ASN A 272 -35.99 -6.62 -1.61
N ILE A 273 -35.60 -5.53 -0.94
CA ILE A 273 -34.19 -5.32 -0.56
C ILE A 273 -33.69 -6.49 0.27
N VAL A 274 -34.48 -6.92 1.25
CA VAL A 274 -34.16 -8.08 2.09
C VAL A 274 -34.36 -9.38 1.32
N ALA A 275 -35.54 -9.58 0.73
CA ALA A 275 -35.88 -10.85 0.08
C ALA A 275 -34.93 -11.21 -1.08
N ARG A 276 -34.46 -10.20 -1.81
CA ARG A 276 -33.56 -10.36 -2.94
C ARG A 276 -32.12 -9.99 -2.62
N ARG A 277 -31.80 -9.63 -1.37
CA ARG A 277 -30.44 -9.27 -0.91
C ARG A 277 -29.83 -8.18 -1.80
N LEU A 278 -30.61 -7.14 -2.05
CA LEU A 278 -30.22 -6.07 -2.95
C LEU A 278 -29.21 -5.15 -2.25
N THR A 279 -28.25 -4.66 -3.03
CA THR A 279 -27.48 -3.47 -2.64
C THR A 279 -28.25 -2.24 -3.11
N PHE A 280 -28.53 -1.29 -2.21
CA PHE A 280 -29.10 0.02 -2.57
C PHE A 280 -28.22 1.12 -2.00
N GLN A 281 -27.46 1.78 -2.87
CA GLN A 281 -26.39 2.69 -2.46
C GLN A 281 -26.46 4.03 -3.20
N GLY A 282 -26.54 5.12 -2.45
CA GLY A 282 -26.33 6.48 -2.95
C GLY A 282 -24.85 6.86 -2.95
N PHE A 283 -24.51 7.89 -3.73
CA PHE A 283 -23.15 8.39 -3.83
C PHE A 283 -23.13 9.86 -4.23
N ILE A 284 -22.04 10.57 -3.87
CA ILE A 284 -21.74 11.90 -4.40
C ILE A 284 -20.47 11.80 -5.22
N VAL A 285 -20.52 12.26 -6.47
CA VAL A 285 -19.40 12.12 -7.43
C VAL A 285 -18.10 12.82 -6.97
N SER A 286 -18.18 13.80 -6.07
CA SER A 286 -16.99 14.43 -5.49
C SER A 286 -16.27 13.59 -4.44
N ASP A 287 -16.90 12.54 -3.92
CA ASP A 287 -16.29 11.70 -2.87
C ASP A 287 -15.11 10.92 -3.47
N PRO A 288 -14.01 10.69 -2.69
CA PRO A 288 -12.74 10.18 -3.21
C PRO A 288 -12.85 8.89 -4.03
N GLU A 289 -13.72 7.94 -3.64
CA GLU A 289 -13.89 6.67 -4.34
C GLU A 289 -14.68 6.72 -5.67
N TYR A 290 -15.22 7.88 -6.07
CA TYR A 290 -15.98 8.05 -7.31
C TYR A 290 -15.26 8.95 -8.31
N GLY A 291 -15.60 10.24 -8.37
CA GLY A 291 -15.07 11.13 -9.39
C GLY A 291 -13.56 11.20 -9.39
N PRO A 292 -12.91 11.50 -8.25
CA PRO A 292 -11.44 11.53 -8.16
C PRO A 292 -10.77 10.21 -8.57
N ALA A 293 -11.23 9.06 -8.04
CA ALA A 293 -10.65 7.76 -8.35
C ALA A 293 -10.73 7.37 -9.83
N TYR A 294 -11.79 7.79 -10.54
CA TYR A 294 -12.02 7.42 -11.93
C TYR A 294 -11.74 8.55 -12.93
N TYR A 295 -11.34 9.75 -12.47
CA TYR A 295 -11.25 10.95 -13.32
C TYR A 295 -10.31 10.74 -14.52
N ARG A 296 -9.10 10.24 -14.27
CA ARG A 296 -8.09 10.03 -15.31
C ARG A 296 -8.57 9.05 -16.37
N GLU A 297 -9.00 7.86 -15.94
CA GLU A 297 -9.49 6.82 -16.83
C GLU A 297 -10.72 7.30 -17.65
N HIS A 298 -11.63 8.02 -17.00
CA HIS A 298 -12.77 8.64 -17.65
C HIS A 298 -12.35 9.66 -18.72
N GLN A 299 -11.42 10.58 -18.41
CA GLN A 299 -10.92 11.54 -19.39
C GLN A 299 -10.25 10.83 -20.58
N GLU A 300 -9.39 9.85 -20.33
CA GLU A 300 -8.69 9.11 -21.39
C GLU A 300 -9.66 8.34 -22.30
N LYS A 301 -10.54 7.52 -21.71
CA LYS A 301 -11.41 6.62 -22.48
C LYS A 301 -12.60 7.33 -23.10
N VAL A 302 -13.33 8.15 -22.34
CA VAL A 302 -14.57 8.77 -22.83
C VAL A 302 -14.26 9.81 -23.91
N GLN A 303 -13.14 10.54 -23.79
CA GLN A 303 -12.72 11.50 -24.81
C GLN A 303 -12.38 10.79 -26.13
N GLN A 304 -11.66 9.67 -26.05
CA GLN A 304 -11.41 8.82 -27.21
C GLN A 304 -12.70 8.27 -27.82
N TRP A 305 -13.62 7.74 -26.99
CA TRP A 305 -14.87 7.15 -27.48
C TRP A 305 -15.78 8.17 -28.16
N LEU A 306 -15.83 9.41 -27.65
CA LEU A 306 -16.53 10.52 -28.28
C LEU A 306 -15.88 10.91 -29.62
N ALA A 307 -14.54 10.97 -29.67
CA ALA A 307 -13.80 11.32 -30.88
C ALA A 307 -13.98 10.29 -32.01
N GLU A 308 -14.05 9.00 -31.65
CA GLU A 308 -14.27 7.90 -32.58
C GLU A 308 -15.75 7.71 -32.94
N GLY A 309 -16.66 8.43 -32.27
CA GLY A 309 -18.12 8.29 -32.43
C GLY A 309 -18.68 6.98 -31.88
N SER A 310 -17.90 6.21 -31.12
CA SER A 310 -18.33 4.97 -30.48
C SER A 310 -19.19 5.20 -29.23
N ILE A 311 -19.14 6.41 -28.68
CA ILE A 311 -20.15 6.98 -27.79
C ILE A 311 -20.63 8.29 -28.39
N LYS A 312 -21.94 8.52 -28.33
CA LYS A 312 -22.58 9.77 -28.77
C LYS A 312 -23.20 10.48 -27.57
N ALA A 313 -23.17 11.80 -27.58
CA ALA A 313 -23.84 12.61 -26.58
C ALA A 313 -24.67 13.72 -27.22
N LYS A 314 -25.86 13.95 -26.68
CA LYS A 314 -26.76 15.04 -27.05
C LYS A 314 -26.60 16.17 -26.03
N ILE A 315 -26.30 17.37 -26.53
CA ILE A 315 -26.35 18.62 -25.76
C ILE A 315 -27.61 19.39 -26.17
N SER A 316 -28.35 19.88 -25.17
CA SER A 316 -29.46 20.83 -25.34
C SER A 316 -28.96 22.21 -24.93
N TYR A 317 -28.92 23.14 -25.87
CA TYR A 317 -28.45 24.50 -25.61
C TYR A 317 -29.62 25.43 -25.24
N THR A 318 -29.42 26.22 -24.19
CA THR A 318 -30.12 27.48 -23.98
C THR A 318 -29.17 28.59 -24.43
N ASP A 319 -29.61 29.44 -25.34
CA ASP A 319 -28.77 30.49 -25.91
C ASP A 319 -29.01 31.83 -25.22
N GLY A 320 -27.93 32.50 -24.82
CA GLY A 320 -27.98 33.84 -24.23
C GLY A 320 -28.25 33.82 -22.72
N ILE A 321 -27.47 34.61 -21.98
CA ILE A 321 -27.55 34.73 -20.51
C ILE A 321 -28.93 35.23 -20.03
N GLU A 322 -29.65 36.00 -20.86
CA GLU A 322 -31.00 36.46 -20.59
C GLU A 322 -32.02 35.34 -20.40
N ASN A 323 -31.78 34.17 -21.00
CA ASN A 323 -32.67 33.00 -20.94
C ASN A 323 -32.25 32.00 -19.85
N ALA A 324 -31.29 32.35 -18.99
CA ALA A 324 -30.68 31.42 -18.06
C ALA A 324 -31.67 30.88 -17.00
N ALA A 325 -32.64 31.71 -16.58
CA ALA A 325 -33.63 31.30 -15.59
C ALA A 325 -34.59 30.24 -16.18
N GLU A 326 -35.13 30.50 -17.37
CA GLU A 326 -36.01 29.59 -18.10
C GLU A 326 -35.30 28.28 -18.46
N GLY A 327 -34.05 28.38 -18.93
CA GLY A 327 -33.24 27.23 -19.30
C GLY A 327 -32.95 26.30 -18.11
N LEU A 328 -32.62 26.87 -16.95
CA LEU A 328 -32.40 26.10 -15.73
C LEU A 328 -33.70 25.43 -15.25
N VAL A 329 -34.84 26.15 -15.26
CA VAL A 329 -36.13 25.59 -14.83
C VAL A 329 -36.59 24.45 -15.75
N GLY A 330 -36.29 24.55 -17.05
CA GLY A 330 -36.65 23.52 -18.03
C GLY A 330 -36.08 22.12 -17.74
N ILE A 331 -34.99 21.98 -16.96
CA ILE A 331 -34.48 20.66 -16.55
C ILE A 331 -35.46 19.95 -15.60
N PHE A 332 -36.11 20.70 -14.71
CA PHE A 332 -37.01 20.16 -13.68
C PHE A 332 -38.36 19.76 -14.25
N GLU A 333 -38.72 20.33 -15.40
CA GLU A 333 -39.92 19.98 -16.16
C GLU A 333 -39.67 18.85 -17.19
N GLY A 334 -38.43 18.37 -17.30
CA GLY A 334 -38.06 17.31 -18.26
C GLY A 334 -38.09 17.74 -19.73
N LYS A 335 -38.08 19.06 -20.02
CA LYS A 335 -38.14 19.61 -21.39
C LYS A 335 -36.86 19.34 -22.19
N ASN A 336 -35.72 19.20 -21.52
CA ASN A 336 -34.41 19.06 -22.18
C ASN A 336 -34.17 17.66 -22.75
N PHE A 337 -33.39 17.61 -23.84
CA PHE A 337 -33.00 16.38 -24.55
C PHE A 337 -31.47 16.21 -24.48
N GLY A 338 -31.01 15.33 -23.59
CA GLY A 338 -29.60 15.17 -23.29
C GLY A 338 -29.13 16.10 -22.17
N LYS A 339 -27.88 16.54 -22.25
CA LYS A 339 -27.27 17.44 -21.26
C LYS A 339 -27.67 18.89 -21.55
N ALA A 340 -28.33 19.54 -20.59
CA ALA A 340 -28.67 20.96 -20.68
C ALA A 340 -27.43 21.84 -20.38
N VAL A 341 -27.16 22.79 -21.28
CA VAL A 341 -26.03 23.73 -21.21
C VAL A 341 -26.52 25.13 -21.60
N LEU A 342 -26.16 26.13 -20.82
CA LEU A 342 -26.29 27.53 -21.22
C LEU A 342 -25.10 27.90 -22.09
N ARG A 343 -25.33 28.35 -23.32
CA ARG A 343 -24.31 28.95 -24.19
C ARG A 343 -24.42 30.47 -24.06
N ILE A 344 -23.46 31.04 -23.36
CA ILE A 344 -23.42 32.48 -23.02
C ILE A 344 -22.77 33.25 -24.16
N LYS A 345 -21.70 32.71 -24.76
CA LYS A 345 -21.00 33.33 -25.88
C LYS A 345 -20.72 32.33 -26.99
N VAL A 346 -20.95 32.73 -28.24
CA VAL A 346 -20.65 31.91 -29.41
C VAL A 346 -19.15 31.99 -29.68
N VAL A 347 -18.47 30.85 -29.61
CA VAL A 347 -17.05 30.73 -30.01
C VAL A 347 -17.03 30.26 -31.47
N GLU A 348 -16.42 31.02 -32.38
CA GLU A 348 -16.15 30.54 -33.73
C GLU A 348 -15.23 29.31 -33.66
N SER A 349 -15.54 28.27 -34.44
CA SER A 349 -14.79 27.01 -34.43
C SER A 349 -13.30 27.26 -34.70
N VAL A 350 -12.46 26.94 -33.72
CA VAL A 350 -11.00 27.04 -33.86
C VAL A 350 -10.56 26.09 -34.98
N LYS A 351 -10.11 26.66 -36.10
CA LYS A 351 -9.54 25.91 -37.23
C LYS A 351 -8.26 25.20 -36.79
N THR A 352 -8.19 23.93 -37.15
CA THR A 352 -7.18 22.94 -36.77
C THR A 352 -5.82 23.24 -37.39
N VAL A 353 -4.72 23.07 -36.62
CA VAL A 353 -3.40 22.77 -37.17
C VAL A 353 -3.17 21.27 -37.03
N ARG A 354 -3.30 20.54 -38.15
CA ARG A 354 -2.79 19.17 -38.28
C ARG A 354 -1.26 19.23 -38.38
N LEU A 355 -0.53 18.61 -37.45
CA LEU A 355 0.87 18.27 -37.68
C LEU A 355 0.96 16.86 -38.28
N PRO A 356 1.57 16.68 -39.47
CA PRO A 356 1.66 15.39 -40.13
C PRO A 356 2.80 14.52 -39.60
N LEU A 357 2.57 13.21 -39.66
CA LEU A 357 3.57 12.17 -39.48
C LEU A 357 4.66 12.24 -40.59
N LYS A 358 5.93 12.32 -40.13
CA LYS A 358 7.23 11.98 -40.79
C LYS A 358 7.98 13.03 -41.64
N LYS A 359 9.28 13.12 -41.27
CA LYS A 359 10.54 13.34 -42.03
C LYS A 359 10.81 14.67 -42.73
N LEU A 360 11.89 15.33 -42.31
CA LEU A 360 12.93 16.10 -43.06
C LEU A 360 14.01 16.42 -42.00
N ALA A 361 15.21 15.82 -41.94
CA ALA A 361 16.32 15.85 -42.91
C ALA A 361 16.62 17.26 -43.41
N GLY A 362 17.79 17.77 -42.98
CA GLY A 362 18.57 18.97 -43.34
C GLY A 362 18.09 19.93 -44.42
N ASP A 363 18.31 21.24 -44.22
CA ASP A 363 19.59 21.85 -44.61
C ASP A 363 19.66 23.38 -44.39
N CYS A 364 20.89 23.84 -44.10
CA CYS A 364 21.51 25.17 -44.34
C CYS A 364 21.03 26.42 -43.52
N GLY A 365 21.88 27.24 -42.86
CA GLY A 365 23.35 27.21 -42.70
C GLY A 365 23.96 28.57 -42.23
N TRP A 366 24.87 28.48 -41.24
CA TRP A 366 26.15 29.21 -41.02
C TRP A 366 26.19 30.71 -40.55
N PRO A 367 27.29 31.19 -39.89
CA PRO A 367 28.64 30.58 -39.78
C PRO A 367 29.34 30.51 -38.40
N LEU A 368 30.10 29.42 -38.21
CA LEU A 368 31.55 29.30 -37.86
C LEU A 368 32.20 30.41 -37.00
N ARG A 369 32.99 30.11 -35.96
CA ARG A 369 34.16 29.20 -36.00
C ARG A 369 34.75 28.94 -34.59
N GLN A 370 35.14 27.68 -34.37
CA GLN A 370 36.34 27.16 -33.68
C GLN A 370 36.61 27.60 -32.23
N THR A 371 36.63 26.69 -31.26
CA THR A 371 37.67 25.63 -31.18
C THR A 371 37.14 24.23 -30.86
N MET A 372 37.66 23.26 -31.61
CA MET A 372 37.49 21.83 -31.45
C MET A 372 38.23 21.29 -30.22
N SER A 373 37.64 20.32 -29.53
CA SER A 373 38.28 19.00 -29.34
C SER A 373 37.35 17.98 -28.67
N ARG A 374 37.08 16.90 -29.41
CA ARG A 374 36.85 15.51 -28.95
C ARG A 374 35.73 15.25 -27.93
N LEU A 375 34.68 14.59 -28.42
CA LEU A 375 33.95 13.57 -27.65
C LEU A 375 34.93 12.54 -27.07
N PRO A 376 34.72 12.11 -25.81
CA PRO A 376 34.90 10.73 -25.38
C PRO A 376 33.48 10.13 -25.23
N THR A 377 33.05 9.14 -26.01
CA THR A 377 33.28 7.71 -25.74
C THR A 377 33.98 7.44 -24.41
N SER A 378 33.33 6.64 -23.56
CA SER A 378 33.74 6.19 -22.22
C SER A 378 33.86 7.26 -21.13
N GLY A 379 32.83 7.40 -20.31
CA GLY A 379 33.01 7.21 -18.87
C GLY A 379 32.40 5.84 -18.56
N GLY A 380 33.08 4.82 -18.03
CA GLY A 380 34.11 4.91 -17.00
C GLY A 380 33.47 5.59 -15.79
N PRO A 381 33.38 4.97 -14.60
CA PRO A 381 32.79 5.63 -13.43
C PRO A 381 33.42 7.01 -13.34
N MET A 382 32.61 8.07 -13.28
CA MET A 382 33.13 9.36 -12.83
C MET A 382 33.92 9.03 -11.59
N GLY A 383 35.22 9.30 -11.62
CA GLY A 383 36.09 9.02 -10.48
C GLY A 383 35.37 9.59 -9.28
N ALA A 384 34.98 8.70 -8.36
CA ALA A 384 34.51 9.09 -7.06
C ALA A 384 35.67 9.86 -6.44
N SER A 385 35.70 11.18 -6.63
CA SER A 385 36.15 12.01 -5.52
C SER A 385 35.16 11.65 -4.43
N GLN A 386 35.59 10.80 -3.49
CA GLN A 386 34.76 10.35 -2.37
C GLN A 386 34.09 11.57 -1.81
N ARG A 387 32.80 11.72 -2.09
CA ARG A 387 32.00 12.71 -1.41
C ARG A 387 31.94 12.22 0.03
N GLU A 388 32.43 13.03 0.95
CA GLU A 388 32.43 12.66 2.36
C GLU A 388 30.99 12.32 2.77
N ALA A 389 30.82 11.16 3.41
CA ALA A 389 29.48 10.62 3.68
C ALA A 389 28.70 11.51 4.67
N VAL A 390 29.41 12.19 5.58
CA VAL A 390 28.85 13.19 6.48
C VAL A 390 29.64 14.47 6.32
N VAL A 391 28.99 15.53 5.84
CA VAL A 391 29.58 16.87 5.73
C VAL A 391 28.94 17.76 6.78
N VAL A 392 29.78 18.44 7.56
CA VAL A 392 29.36 19.46 8.53
C VAL A 392 29.96 20.79 8.14
N ASN A 393 29.09 21.79 7.92
CA ASN A 393 29.52 23.16 7.65
C ASN A 393 28.78 24.13 8.59
N GLY A 394 29.46 24.52 9.68
CA GLY A 394 28.86 25.34 10.73
C GLY A 394 27.67 24.62 11.38
N ARG A 395 26.46 25.11 11.09
CA ARG A 395 25.19 24.56 11.60
C ARG A 395 24.42 23.74 10.56
N HIS A 396 24.98 23.49 9.38
CA HIS A 396 24.39 22.63 8.35
C HIS A 396 25.05 21.26 8.34
N PHE A 397 24.22 20.22 8.18
CA PHE A 397 24.61 18.82 8.16
C PHE A 397 24.07 18.18 6.89
N ALA A 398 24.90 17.43 6.21
CA ALA A 398 24.51 16.68 5.02
C ALA A 398 25.04 15.25 5.10
N LEU A 399 24.13 14.28 4.97
CA LEU A 399 24.45 12.86 4.86
C LEU A 399 24.28 12.44 3.40
N HIS A 400 25.36 12.00 2.78
CA HIS A 400 25.41 11.66 1.36
C HIS A 400 25.62 10.16 1.16
N GLY A 401 24.71 9.54 0.40
CA GLY A 401 24.95 8.24 -0.22
C GLY A 401 25.38 8.38 -1.67
N GLU A 402 25.38 7.28 -2.42
CA GLU A 402 25.67 7.29 -3.85
C GLU A 402 24.62 8.07 -4.64
N ASN A 403 23.33 7.94 -4.28
CA ASN A 403 22.21 8.54 -4.98
C ASN A 403 21.21 9.24 -4.04
N VAL A 404 21.59 9.49 -2.78
CA VAL A 404 20.76 10.17 -1.78
C VAL A 404 21.51 11.31 -1.11
N SER A 405 20.78 12.36 -0.73
CA SER A 405 21.24 13.37 0.22
C SER A 405 20.15 13.63 1.26
N TYR A 406 20.55 13.68 2.53
CA TYR A 406 19.71 14.03 3.66
C TYR A 406 20.34 15.21 4.39
N CYS A 407 19.71 16.37 4.28
CA CYS A 407 20.25 17.64 4.70
C CYS A 407 19.33 18.28 5.74
N PHE A 408 19.92 18.86 6.77
CA PHE A 408 19.24 19.58 7.83
C PHE A 408 20.19 20.59 8.48
N HIS A 409 19.63 21.54 9.23
CA HIS A 409 20.42 22.56 9.92
C HIS A 409 19.90 22.88 11.31
N ILE A 410 20.70 23.60 12.11
CA ILE A 410 20.25 24.19 13.38
C ILE A 410 19.77 25.60 13.14
N ASP A 411 18.52 25.88 13.48
CA ASP A 411 18.00 27.24 13.49
C ASP A 411 18.69 28.06 14.59
N GLU A 412 19.23 29.24 14.24
CA GLU A 412 20.09 30.00 15.15
C GLU A 412 19.32 30.62 16.32
N ASP A 413 18.07 31.01 16.10
CA ASP A 413 17.25 31.71 17.06
C ASP A 413 16.62 30.75 18.07
N THR A 414 16.13 29.61 17.59
CA THR A 414 15.38 28.64 18.39
C THR A 414 16.27 27.53 18.95
N GLY A 415 17.29 27.12 18.20
CA GLY A 415 18.10 25.93 18.47
C GLY A 415 17.44 24.60 18.07
N ASP A 416 16.30 24.65 17.36
CA ASP A 416 15.64 23.48 16.78
C ASP A 416 16.45 22.94 15.58
N VAL A 417 16.24 21.65 15.26
CA VAL A 417 16.85 20.98 14.11
C VAL A 417 15.83 20.91 12.97
N MET A 418 16.18 21.53 11.85
CA MET A 418 15.28 21.82 10.73
C MET A 418 15.63 20.96 9.52
N SER A 419 14.65 20.25 8.96
CA SER A 419 14.82 19.39 7.78
C SER A 419 14.86 20.21 6.50
N ASP A 420 15.92 20.08 5.70
CA ASP A 420 16.06 20.80 4.42
C ASP A 420 15.70 19.91 3.24
N HIS A 421 16.28 18.71 3.16
CA HIS A 421 16.12 17.83 2.00
C HIS A 421 16.27 16.36 2.39
N PHE A 422 15.42 15.50 1.83
CA PHE A 422 15.64 14.05 1.84
C PHE A 422 15.23 13.51 0.47
N GLY A 423 16.20 13.25 -0.40
CA GLY A 423 15.93 12.83 -1.77
C GLY A 423 17.20 12.65 -2.58
N GLY A 424 17.14 12.94 -3.88
CA GLY A 424 18.28 12.79 -4.79
C GLY A 424 19.50 13.66 -4.39
N PRO A 425 20.69 13.44 -5.00
CA PRO A 425 21.90 14.14 -4.61
C PRO A 425 21.81 15.66 -4.81
N VAL A 426 22.21 16.44 -3.81
CA VAL A 426 22.30 17.91 -3.88
C VAL A 426 23.68 18.38 -3.43
N THR A 427 24.21 19.49 -3.94
CA THR A 427 25.56 20.01 -3.65
C THR A 427 25.58 21.27 -2.77
N GLU A 428 24.54 22.09 -2.87
CA GLU A 428 24.37 23.34 -2.14
C GLU A 428 23.17 23.24 -1.17
N PRO A 429 23.16 24.04 -0.09
CA PRO A 429 21.96 24.26 0.70
C PRO A 429 20.85 24.83 -0.19
N VAL A 430 19.60 24.45 0.09
CA VAL A 430 18.43 25.01 -0.57
C VAL A 430 17.75 25.95 0.42
N ASP A 431 17.69 27.25 0.07
CA ASP A 431 16.94 28.22 0.87
C ASP A 431 15.43 27.96 0.73
N GLU A 432 14.73 27.72 1.84
CA GLU A 432 13.28 27.70 1.84
C GLU A 432 12.72 29.14 1.89
N PRO A 433 11.68 29.45 1.11
CA PRO A 433 11.03 30.76 1.22
C PRO A 433 10.46 30.93 2.63
N PRO A 434 10.53 32.14 3.22
CA PRO A 434 9.98 32.39 4.54
C PRO A 434 8.49 32.09 4.56
N ALA A 435 8.06 31.26 5.51
CA ALA A 435 6.66 30.96 5.69
C ALA A 435 5.86 32.21 6.06
N MET A 436 4.68 32.40 5.45
CA MET A 436 3.74 33.42 5.92
C MET A 436 3.14 32.98 7.27
N GLY A 437 3.68 33.51 8.36
CA GLY A 437 3.21 33.24 9.71
C GLY A 437 1.88 33.94 10.05
N GLY A 438 1.07 33.28 10.90
CA GLY A 438 -0.17 33.82 11.47
C GLY A 438 -1.03 32.73 12.14
N GLY A 439 -1.96 33.11 13.01
CA GLY A 439 -2.88 32.17 13.68
C GLY A 439 -2.35 31.60 15.00
N TRP A 440 -2.77 30.37 15.34
CA TRP A 440 -2.51 29.75 16.66
C TRP A 440 -1.14 29.07 16.77
N SER A 441 -0.49 28.73 15.65
CA SER A 441 0.78 27.99 15.66
C SER A 441 1.95 28.90 15.31
N THR A 442 3.03 28.75 16.08
CA THR A 442 4.32 29.39 15.84
C THR A 442 5.31 28.49 15.09
N GLN A 443 4.93 27.22 14.84
CA GLN A 443 5.83 26.19 14.29
C GLN A 443 5.17 25.34 13.18
N ALA A 444 3.92 25.58 12.79
CA ALA A 444 3.19 24.74 11.82
C ALA A 444 3.73 24.81 10.39
N HIS A 445 4.60 25.77 10.08
CA HIS A 445 5.12 25.97 8.72
C HIS A 445 6.56 25.47 8.56
N VAL A 446 7.20 25.04 9.64
CA VAL A 446 8.61 24.66 9.63
C VAL A 446 8.76 23.15 9.68
N ARG A 447 9.80 22.62 9.02
CA ARG A 447 10.04 21.19 8.87
C ARG A 447 11.06 20.73 9.92
N ARG A 448 10.66 19.87 10.86
CA ARG A 448 11.47 19.55 12.06
C ARG A 448 11.96 18.11 12.06
N GLU A 449 13.20 17.91 12.48
CA GLU A 449 13.82 16.57 12.60
C GLU A 449 13.38 15.80 13.86
N PHE A 450 13.00 16.49 14.94
CA PHE A 450 12.61 15.87 16.21
C PHE A 450 11.56 16.71 16.96
N PRO A 451 10.32 16.77 16.45
CA PRO A 451 9.29 17.63 16.99
C PRO A 451 8.84 17.21 18.40
N ASP A 452 8.96 18.13 19.37
CA ASP A 452 8.33 18.05 20.70
C ASP A 452 6.89 18.60 20.70
N GLN A 453 6.18 18.45 21.83
CA GLN A 453 4.86 19.05 22.06
C GLN A 453 4.88 20.03 23.24
N GLY A 454 4.03 21.06 23.15
CA GLY A 454 3.76 21.99 24.26
C GLY A 454 4.26 23.42 24.04
N ARG A 455 4.79 23.76 22.86
CA ARG A 455 5.40 25.07 22.56
C ARG A 455 5.00 25.71 21.22
N GLY A 456 3.93 25.22 20.59
CA GLY A 456 3.33 25.85 19.41
C GLY A 456 3.21 24.95 18.18
N ASP A 457 3.92 23.82 18.14
CA ASP A 457 3.65 22.73 17.20
C ASP A 457 2.43 21.91 17.68
N PHE A 458 1.42 21.80 16.81
CA PHE A 458 0.19 21.05 17.08
C PHE A 458 0.14 19.71 16.37
N GLY A 459 1.12 19.41 15.51
CA GLY A 459 1.22 18.11 14.86
C GLY A 459 1.59 17.01 15.85
N SER A 460 1.56 15.77 15.38
CA SER A 460 2.05 14.64 16.16
C SER A 460 3.52 14.87 16.55
N PRO A 461 3.88 14.73 17.84
CA PRO A 461 5.27 14.86 18.27
C PRO A 461 6.04 13.54 18.08
N ALA A 462 7.36 13.65 17.90
CA ALA A 462 8.31 12.54 17.98
C ALA A 462 8.60 12.14 19.43
N VAL A 463 8.51 13.08 20.38
CA VAL A 463 8.79 12.83 21.79
C VAL A 463 7.75 13.48 22.70
N ARG A 464 7.35 12.76 23.75
CA ARG A 464 6.48 13.29 24.81
C ARG A 464 6.97 12.77 26.17
N ILE A 465 7.27 13.70 27.07
CA ILE A 465 7.84 13.40 28.40
C ILE A 465 6.96 14.05 29.45
N ARG A 466 6.43 13.25 30.38
CA ARG A 466 5.72 13.72 31.57
C ARG A 466 6.70 13.88 32.72
N HIS A 467 6.84 15.11 33.20
CA HIS A 467 7.74 15.47 34.30
C HIS A 467 7.14 15.14 35.67
N ALA A 468 7.96 15.12 36.72
CA ALA A 468 7.54 14.84 38.09
C ALA A 468 6.42 15.78 38.61
N THR A 469 6.36 17.01 38.08
CA THR A 469 5.34 18.01 38.39
C THR A 469 4.04 17.84 37.59
N GLY A 470 4.00 16.89 36.64
CA GLY A 470 2.82 16.54 35.85
C GLY A 470 2.69 17.24 34.49
N HIS A 471 3.51 18.24 34.17
CA HIS A 471 3.51 18.85 32.83
C HIS A 471 4.18 17.95 31.79
N ALA A 472 3.82 18.14 30.51
CA ALA A 472 4.30 17.34 29.39
C ALA A 472 5.04 18.17 28.31
N VAL A 473 5.67 19.28 28.70
CA VAL A 473 6.41 20.17 27.80
C VAL A 473 7.84 19.67 27.63
N SER A 474 8.42 19.75 26.44
CA SER A 474 9.85 19.59 26.22
C SER A 474 10.35 20.72 25.33
N ALA A 475 11.61 21.14 25.48
CA ALA A 475 12.18 22.25 24.72
C ALA A 475 13.64 22.00 24.35
N PHE A 476 13.89 20.92 23.60
CA PHE A 476 15.25 20.52 23.25
C PHE A 476 15.93 21.55 22.37
N LYS A 477 17.12 22.00 22.76
CA LYS A 477 17.98 22.86 21.96
C LYS A 477 19.28 22.16 21.63
N TYR A 478 19.78 22.36 20.42
CA TYR A 478 21.09 21.90 20.01
C TYR A 478 22.20 22.36 20.98
N VAL A 479 23.10 21.44 21.34
CA VAL A 479 24.28 21.71 22.20
C VAL A 479 25.58 21.38 21.48
N SER A 480 25.67 20.18 20.89
CA SER A 480 26.90 19.70 20.27
C SER A 480 26.59 18.59 19.26
N HIS A 481 27.55 18.25 18.42
CA HIS A 481 27.49 17.09 17.56
C HIS A 481 28.84 16.35 17.55
N GLU A 482 28.82 15.09 17.15
CA GLU A 482 30.01 14.28 16.93
C GLU A 482 29.82 13.45 15.65
N VAL A 483 30.81 13.47 14.75
CA VAL A 483 30.89 12.56 13.61
C VAL A 483 31.76 11.38 14.02
N VAL A 484 31.20 10.18 13.96
CA VAL A 484 31.81 8.93 14.37
C VAL A 484 32.03 8.07 13.12
N ALA A 485 33.26 7.61 12.93
CA ALA A 485 33.56 6.62 11.90
C ALA A 485 33.00 5.26 12.34
N GLY A 486 32.31 4.57 11.42
CA GLY A 486 31.56 3.35 11.74
C GLY A 486 30.23 3.68 12.41
N LYS A 487 29.60 2.65 12.97
CA LYS A 487 28.28 2.77 13.60
C LYS A 487 28.26 2.19 15.02
N PRO A 488 27.89 2.98 16.05
CA PRO A 488 27.71 2.48 17.41
C PRO A 488 26.58 1.45 17.53
N GLU A 489 26.75 0.50 18.45
CA GLU A 489 25.68 -0.42 18.86
C GLU A 489 24.60 0.31 19.68
N LEU A 490 23.36 -0.19 19.63
CA LEU A 490 22.28 0.29 20.48
C LEU A 490 22.14 -0.63 21.71
N PRO A 491 22.24 -0.11 22.94
CA PRO A 491 22.21 -0.94 24.14
C PRO A 491 20.94 -1.80 24.23
N GLY A 492 21.11 -3.12 24.23
CA GLY A 492 20.00 -4.09 24.39
C GLY A 492 19.03 -4.19 23.21
N LEU A 493 19.33 -3.57 22.06
CA LEU A 493 18.45 -3.52 20.90
C LEU A 493 19.17 -4.00 19.63
N PRO A 494 18.48 -4.73 18.74
CA PRO A 494 19.00 -5.00 17.41
C PRO A 494 19.12 -3.69 16.63
N ALA A 495 20.19 -3.59 15.87
CA ALA A 495 20.46 -2.47 14.99
C ALA A 495 21.28 -2.93 13.79
N THR A 496 21.26 -2.13 12.73
CA THR A 496 22.25 -2.25 11.67
C THR A 496 23.66 -2.01 12.22
N PHE A 497 24.66 -2.61 11.58
CA PHE A 497 26.08 -2.56 11.94
C PHE A 497 26.95 -2.31 10.70
N GLY A 498 28.13 -1.71 10.89
CA GLY A 498 29.11 -1.53 9.82
C GLY A 498 30.41 -0.96 10.35
N SER A 499 31.50 -1.27 9.65
CA SER A 499 32.84 -0.75 9.91
C SER A 499 32.98 0.70 9.44
N GLU A 500 34.11 1.34 9.77
CA GLU A 500 34.43 2.72 9.37
C GLU A 500 34.44 2.96 7.85
N ASP A 501 34.70 1.92 7.06
CA ASP A 501 34.68 1.97 5.59
C ASP A 501 33.28 1.82 4.98
N GLU A 502 32.30 1.41 5.78
CA GLU A 502 30.95 1.06 5.31
C GLU A 502 29.90 2.07 5.71
N VAL A 503 30.07 2.71 6.87
CA VAL A 503 29.09 3.59 7.48
C VAL A 503 29.78 4.70 8.27
N THR A 504 29.13 5.85 8.28
CA THR A 504 29.53 6.99 9.13
C THR A 504 28.31 7.44 9.92
N SER A 505 28.50 7.72 11.20
CA SER A 505 27.44 8.17 12.10
C SER A 505 27.63 9.63 12.51
N LEU A 506 26.53 10.33 12.70
CA LEU A 506 26.44 11.64 13.30
C LEU A 506 25.57 11.52 14.56
N VAL A 507 26.12 11.88 15.71
CA VAL A 507 25.40 11.96 16.98
C VAL A 507 25.18 13.43 17.30
N MET A 508 23.92 13.85 17.32
CA MET A 508 23.53 15.22 17.64
C MET A 508 22.92 15.29 19.04
N ARG A 509 23.56 16.05 19.92
CA ARG A 509 23.13 16.23 21.31
C ARG A 509 22.28 17.48 21.45
N MET A 510 21.09 17.30 21.99
CA MET A 510 20.17 18.37 22.35
C MET A 510 19.80 18.29 23.83
N VAL A 511 19.54 19.42 24.46
CA VAL A 511 19.20 19.51 25.89
C VAL A 511 18.01 20.44 26.08
N ASP A 512 17.02 19.99 26.84
CA ASP A 512 16.06 20.87 27.49
C ASP A 512 16.62 21.25 28.86
N SER A 513 17.14 22.47 28.97
CA SER A 513 17.79 22.96 30.18
C SER A 513 16.80 23.20 31.34
N VAL A 514 15.50 23.36 31.05
CA VAL A 514 14.49 23.59 32.09
C VAL A 514 14.18 22.29 32.82
N SER A 515 14.05 21.19 32.07
CA SER A 515 13.77 19.87 32.63
C SER A 515 15.03 19.05 32.94
N ALA A 516 16.22 19.54 32.54
CA ALA A 516 17.48 18.81 32.61
C ALA A 516 17.39 17.44 31.92
N ILE A 517 16.78 17.40 30.74
CA ILE A 517 16.70 16.19 29.91
C ILE A 517 17.58 16.38 28.68
N GLN A 518 18.40 15.38 28.39
CA GLN A 518 19.21 15.31 27.18
C GLN A 518 18.58 14.33 26.19
N VAL A 519 18.66 14.63 24.89
CA VAL A 519 18.43 13.65 23.83
C VAL A 519 19.64 13.64 22.89
N ASP A 520 20.15 12.44 22.61
CA ASP A 520 21.14 12.20 21.56
C ASP A 520 20.42 11.59 20.35
N LEU A 521 20.36 12.33 19.24
CA LEU A 521 19.82 11.89 17.96
C LEU A 521 20.95 11.27 17.13
N CYS A 522 20.85 9.98 16.83
CA CYS A 522 21.84 9.27 16.04
C CYS A 522 21.37 9.15 14.60
N TYR A 523 22.24 9.50 13.64
CA TYR A 523 22.04 9.34 12.21
C TYR A 523 23.20 8.54 11.66
N SER A 524 22.97 7.46 10.91
CA SER A 524 24.05 6.67 10.30
C SER A 524 23.78 6.47 8.82
N ILE A 525 24.73 6.87 7.96
CA ILE A 525 24.60 6.77 6.50
C ILE A 525 25.43 5.59 5.98
N PHE A 526 24.74 4.61 5.41
CA PHE A 526 25.33 3.51 4.65
C PHE A 526 25.40 3.93 3.19
N ALA A 527 26.48 4.61 2.79
CA ALA A 527 26.54 5.32 1.53
C ALA A 527 26.28 4.41 0.30
N LYS A 528 26.83 3.20 0.29
CA LYS A 528 26.65 2.18 -0.77
C LYS A 528 25.23 1.61 -0.88
N HIS A 529 24.39 1.87 0.13
CA HIS A 529 23.03 1.35 0.22
C HIS A 529 21.98 2.46 0.13
N ASP A 530 22.41 3.73 0.01
CA ASP A 530 21.54 4.90 0.08
C ASP A 530 20.56 4.85 1.28
N ALA A 531 21.05 4.34 2.41
CA ALA A 531 20.24 4.06 3.58
C ALA A 531 20.69 4.87 4.80
N ILE A 532 19.72 5.43 5.51
CA ILE A 532 19.93 6.24 6.70
C ILE A 532 19.24 5.55 7.87
N ALA A 533 20.02 5.14 8.86
CA ALA A 533 19.51 4.63 10.11
C ALA A 533 19.42 5.75 11.15
N ARG A 534 18.27 5.88 11.82
CA ARG A 534 18.08 6.82 12.94
C ARG A 534 17.58 6.15 14.21
N SER A 535 18.00 6.71 15.33
CA SER A 535 17.52 6.38 16.68
C SER A 535 17.66 7.60 17.60
N ALA A 536 16.98 7.59 18.74
CA ALA A 536 17.08 8.62 19.77
C ALA A 536 17.36 7.98 21.14
N ALA A 537 18.30 8.56 21.89
CA ALA A 537 18.58 8.18 23.27
C ALA A 537 18.25 9.34 24.21
N VAL A 538 17.25 9.17 25.08
CA VAL A 538 16.82 10.17 26.06
C VAL A 538 17.47 9.86 27.40
N LYS A 539 18.13 10.84 28.01
CA LYS A 539 18.80 10.73 29.31
C LYS A 539 18.25 11.75 30.30
N ASN A 540 17.92 11.28 31.49
CA ASN A 540 17.50 12.15 32.58
C ASN A 540 18.73 12.68 33.34
N MET A 541 19.03 13.96 33.17
CA MET A 541 20.12 14.66 33.88
C MET A 541 19.62 15.43 35.11
N GLY A 542 18.32 15.38 35.38
CA GLY A 542 17.68 16.03 36.53
C GLY A 542 17.79 15.22 37.82
N SER A 543 17.05 15.68 38.83
CA SER A 543 17.03 15.08 40.18
C SER A 543 15.75 14.30 40.50
N SER A 544 14.81 14.21 39.56
CA SER A 544 13.52 13.54 39.75
C SER A 544 13.21 12.62 38.57
N GLU A 545 12.47 11.56 38.82
CA GLU A 545 12.00 10.64 37.78
C GLU A 545 11.06 11.36 36.79
N VAL A 546 11.20 11.03 35.51
CA VAL A 546 10.28 11.45 34.44
C VAL A 546 9.71 10.22 33.74
N ILE A 547 8.58 10.37 33.05
CA ILE A 547 7.96 9.29 32.29
C ILE A 547 8.03 9.61 30.79
N ILE A 548 8.64 8.71 30.01
CA ILE A 548 8.60 8.80 28.55
C ILE A 548 7.30 8.18 28.05
N GLU A 549 6.42 8.99 27.48
CA GLU A 549 5.10 8.57 26.98
C GLU A 549 5.07 8.36 25.46
N LYS A 550 6.00 8.98 24.72
CA LYS A 550 6.20 8.73 23.29
C LYS A 550 7.68 8.93 22.95
N LEU A 551 8.22 8.02 22.15
CA LEU A 551 9.56 8.12 21.58
C LEU A 551 9.59 7.48 20.17
N ALA A 552 9.57 8.34 19.15
CA ALA A 552 9.79 7.97 17.77
C ALA A 552 11.28 7.82 17.48
N SER A 553 11.61 6.83 16.64
CA SER A 553 12.97 6.53 16.18
C SER A 553 13.35 7.37 14.97
N PHE A 554 12.38 7.69 14.12
CA PHE A 554 12.51 8.52 12.93
C PHE A 554 11.40 9.55 12.90
N SER A 555 11.74 10.79 12.55
CA SER A 555 10.78 11.84 12.23
C SER A 555 11.31 12.67 11.07
N VAL A 556 10.53 12.82 10.01
CA VAL A 556 10.89 13.73 8.91
C VAL A 556 9.65 14.46 8.41
N ASP A 557 9.81 15.76 8.21
CA ASP A 557 8.81 16.61 7.59
C ASP A 557 9.15 16.77 6.11
N MET A 558 8.32 16.17 5.27
CA MET A 558 8.37 16.27 3.82
C MET A 558 7.77 17.59 3.36
N PRO A 559 8.28 18.19 2.27
CA PRO A 559 7.73 19.43 1.74
C PRO A 559 6.25 19.26 1.31
N TYR A 560 5.59 20.38 1.00
CA TYR A 560 4.24 20.34 0.47
C TYR A 560 4.23 19.69 -0.92
N ASP A 561 3.69 18.46 -0.98
CA ASP A 561 3.44 17.74 -2.22
C ASP A 561 2.28 16.75 -2.03
N GLU A 562 1.89 16.09 -3.12
CA GLU A 562 0.99 14.96 -3.10
C GLU A 562 1.80 13.66 -2.93
N TYR A 563 1.51 12.93 -1.86
CA TYR A 563 2.11 11.64 -1.59
C TYR A 563 1.05 10.54 -1.56
N GLU A 564 1.48 9.33 -1.88
CA GLU A 564 0.76 8.12 -1.53
C GLU A 564 1.56 7.33 -0.49
N MET A 565 0.85 6.59 0.35
CA MET A 565 1.44 5.71 1.35
C MET A 565 1.26 4.25 0.94
N LEU A 566 2.36 3.49 0.91
CA LEU A 566 2.37 2.03 0.81
C LEU A 566 2.56 1.43 2.21
N GLN A 567 1.71 0.48 2.54
CA GLN A 567 1.80 -0.32 3.75
C GLN A 567 1.61 -1.82 3.47
N LEU A 568 2.10 -2.64 4.39
CA LEU A 568 1.91 -4.08 4.39
C LEU A 568 0.93 -4.44 5.53
N ARG A 569 -0.27 -4.91 5.16
CA ARG A 569 -1.31 -5.31 6.11
C ARG A 569 -1.61 -6.79 5.99
N GLY A 570 -2.22 -7.38 7.00
CA GLY A 570 -2.55 -8.79 6.95
C GLY A 570 -3.42 -9.27 8.08
N GLU A 571 -3.29 -10.57 8.33
CA GLU A 571 -3.81 -11.36 9.43
C GLU A 571 -3.02 -12.68 9.42
N TRP A 572 -3.16 -13.50 10.46
CA TRP A 572 -2.82 -14.92 10.36
C TRP A 572 -3.31 -15.50 9.02
N VAL A 573 -2.44 -16.27 8.36
CA VAL A 573 -2.60 -16.87 7.01
C VAL A 573 -2.78 -15.91 5.82
N ARG A 574 -2.57 -14.60 5.96
CA ARG A 574 -2.63 -13.63 4.85
C ARG A 574 -1.82 -12.35 5.09
N GLU A 575 -0.60 -12.53 5.58
CA GLU A 575 0.34 -11.49 5.97
C GLU A 575 0.81 -10.64 4.78
N CYS A 576 1.34 -9.46 5.10
CA CYS A 576 2.06 -8.57 4.18
C CYS A 576 1.36 -8.23 2.84
N THR A 577 0.03 -8.25 2.78
CA THR A 577 -0.71 -7.77 1.61
C THR A 577 -0.47 -6.28 1.39
N ARG A 578 0.01 -5.92 0.19
CA ARG A 578 0.28 -4.54 -0.21
C ARG A 578 -0.99 -3.72 -0.25
N THR A 579 -0.98 -2.56 0.40
CA THR A 579 -2.06 -1.57 0.34
C THR A 579 -1.44 -0.21 0.05
N ARG A 580 -1.89 0.43 -1.03
CA ARG A 580 -1.47 1.76 -1.46
C ARG A 580 -2.66 2.71 -1.37
N ARG A 581 -2.49 3.87 -0.73
CA ARG A 581 -3.54 4.89 -0.58
C ARG A 581 -2.94 6.29 -0.61
N LYS A 582 -3.74 7.29 -0.95
CA LYS A 582 -3.35 8.70 -0.85
C LYS A 582 -3.03 9.09 0.61
N VAL A 583 -2.08 10.01 0.79
CA VAL A 583 -1.91 10.75 2.05
C VAL A 583 -2.84 11.96 2.04
N ASP A 584 -3.84 11.95 2.92
CA ASP A 584 -4.83 13.03 3.06
C ASP A 584 -4.50 13.93 4.26
N TYR A 585 -5.12 15.11 4.30
CA TYR A 585 -5.02 16.02 5.44
C TYR A 585 -5.47 15.34 6.75
N GLY A 586 -4.73 15.60 7.82
CA GLY A 586 -4.88 14.93 9.11
C GLY A 586 -3.94 13.73 9.25
N THR A 587 -4.11 12.99 10.34
CA THR A 587 -3.25 11.84 10.67
C THR A 587 -3.83 10.55 10.10
N GLN A 588 -3.01 9.82 9.37
CA GLN A 588 -3.22 8.41 9.03
C GLN A 588 -2.02 7.60 9.49
N GLY A 589 -2.18 6.28 9.61
CA GLY A 589 -1.07 5.46 10.05
C GLY A 589 -1.42 3.99 10.15
N LEU A 590 -0.51 3.28 10.80
CA LEU A 590 -0.59 1.87 11.12
C LEU A 590 0.28 1.59 12.36
N GLY A 591 0.04 0.47 13.02
CA GLY A 591 0.78 0.09 14.22
C GLY A 591 0.36 -1.26 14.73
N SER A 592 1.01 -1.70 15.79
CA SER A 592 0.66 -2.91 16.53
C SER A 592 0.46 -2.60 18.00
N SER A 593 -0.58 -3.22 18.58
CA SER A 593 -0.87 -3.21 20.01
C SER A 593 -0.91 -4.63 20.61
N ASN A 594 -0.41 -5.64 19.88
CA ASN A 594 -0.45 -7.03 20.36
C ASN A 594 0.81 -7.43 21.17
N GLY A 595 1.68 -6.47 21.50
CA GLY A 595 2.95 -6.70 22.19
C GLY A 595 4.12 -7.00 21.25
N TYR A 596 3.85 -7.33 19.99
CA TYR A 596 4.83 -7.67 18.96
C TYR A 596 4.61 -6.84 17.69
N SER A 597 5.37 -7.10 16.62
CA SER A 597 5.24 -6.42 15.34
C SER A 597 3.92 -6.75 14.62
N SER A 598 3.37 -7.95 14.80
CA SER A 598 2.06 -8.44 14.33
C SER A 598 1.93 -8.90 12.87
N HIS A 599 0.90 -9.72 12.63
CA HIS A 599 0.37 -10.07 11.30
C HIS A 599 -0.45 -8.93 10.68
N PHE A 600 -1.09 -8.09 11.52
CA PHE A 600 -2.08 -7.10 11.10
C PHE A 600 -1.43 -5.98 10.27
N HIS A 601 -0.29 -5.49 10.76
CA HIS A 601 0.48 -4.43 10.13
C HIS A 601 1.97 -4.69 10.35
N ASN A 602 2.74 -4.69 9.27
CA ASN A 602 4.20 -4.81 9.39
C ASN A 602 4.80 -3.46 9.82
N PRO A 603 5.92 -3.42 10.58
CA PRO A 603 6.62 -2.20 10.99
C PRO A 603 7.39 -1.54 9.83
N PHE A 604 6.70 -1.35 8.71
CA PHE A 604 7.16 -0.73 7.49
C PHE A 604 6.07 0.18 6.91
N VAL A 605 6.47 1.39 6.54
CA VAL A 605 5.65 2.34 5.79
C VAL A 605 6.51 2.99 4.72
N SER A 606 5.92 3.34 3.59
CA SER A 606 6.61 4.09 2.55
C SER A 606 5.76 5.23 2.02
N LEU A 607 6.38 6.39 1.78
CA LEU A 607 5.81 7.44 0.96
C LEU A 607 6.29 7.33 -0.48
N LEU A 608 5.39 7.63 -1.40
CA LEU A 608 5.58 7.50 -2.83
C LEU A 608 5.13 8.78 -3.51
N SER A 609 5.81 9.16 -4.59
CA SER A 609 5.16 9.99 -5.61
C SER A 609 3.95 9.25 -6.19
N PRO A 610 2.83 9.91 -6.54
CA PRO A 610 1.62 9.24 -7.04
C PRO A 610 1.86 8.44 -8.35
N SER A 611 2.87 8.83 -9.13
CA SER A 611 3.27 8.12 -10.35
C SER A 611 4.26 6.96 -10.12
N ALA A 612 4.71 6.73 -8.89
CA ALA A 612 5.69 5.69 -8.61
C ALA A 612 5.16 4.29 -8.98
N THR A 613 6.04 3.43 -9.49
CA THR A 613 5.78 2.03 -9.85
C THR A 613 6.90 1.15 -9.27
N GLU A 614 6.96 -0.12 -9.65
CA GLU A 614 8.11 -0.98 -9.31
C GLU A 614 9.44 -0.46 -9.89
N SER A 615 9.44 0.32 -10.97
CA SER A 615 10.65 0.66 -11.73
C SER A 615 10.79 2.14 -12.09
N HIS A 616 9.99 3.03 -11.49
CA HIS A 616 10.04 4.46 -11.75
C HIS A 616 9.42 5.25 -10.60
N GLY A 617 9.85 6.49 -10.40
CA GLY A 617 9.29 7.46 -9.46
C GLY A 617 9.94 7.41 -8.09
N ASP A 618 9.82 8.52 -7.37
CA ASP A 618 10.44 8.70 -6.05
C ASP A 618 9.66 7.94 -4.98
N VAL A 619 10.42 7.26 -4.11
CA VAL A 619 9.95 6.41 -3.03
C VAL A 619 10.86 6.58 -1.82
N TRP A 620 10.25 6.81 -0.65
CA TRP A 620 10.89 6.82 0.66
C TRP A 620 10.32 5.67 1.47
N GLY A 621 11.13 4.70 1.85
CA GLY A 621 10.74 3.58 2.70
C GLY A 621 11.29 3.75 4.11
N PHE A 622 10.51 3.37 5.12
CA PHE A 622 10.86 3.45 6.54
C PHE A 622 10.56 2.10 7.19
N SER A 623 11.58 1.46 7.75
CA SER A 623 11.48 0.13 8.37
C SER A 623 12.04 0.19 9.79
N LEU A 624 11.22 -0.15 10.78
CA LEU A 624 11.62 -0.13 12.19
C LEU A 624 12.29 -1.45 12.56
N VAL A 625 13.53 -1.40 13.04
CA VAL A 625 14.30 -2.56 13.53
C VAL A 625 13.82 -2.90 14.94
N TYR A 626 12.58 -3.41 15.03
CA TYR A 626 11.92 -3.70 16.29
C TYR A 626 10.82 -4.76 16.14
N THR A 627 10.75 -5.64 17.12
CA THR A 627 9.86 -6.81 17.17
C THR A 627 8.65 -6.57 18.06
N GLY A 628 8.64 -5.47 18.83
CA GLY A 628 7.55 -5.11 19.72
C GLY A 628 6.47 -4.27 19.06
N SER A 629 5.53 -3.81 19.89
CA SER A 629 4.50 -2.85 19.49
C SER A 629 5.09 -1.54 18.95
N PHE A 630 4.57 -1.09 17.82
CA PHE A 630 5.06 0.08 17.10
C PHE A 630 3.93 1.00 16.62
N SER A 631 4.27 2.24 16.29
CA SER A 631 3.41 3.20 15.61
C SER A 631 4.17 3.79 14.41
N ALA A 632 3.49 3.88 13.27
CA ALA A 632 3.91 4.65 12.11
C ALA A 632 2.78 5.64 11.76
N GLU A 633 3.03 6.93 11.96
CA GLU A 633 2.10 8.02 11.75
C GLU A 633 2.55 8.84 10.53
N VAL A 634 1.62 9.10 9.62
CA VAL A 634 1.80 10.00 8.47
C VAL A 634 0.73 11.08 8.58
N GLU A 635 1.15 12.30 8.82
CA GLU A 635 0.25 13.44 9.02
C GLU A 635 0.49 14.50 7.96
N LYS A 636 -0.54 14.82 7.17
CA LYS A 636 -0.50 16.00 6.30
C LYS A 636 -1.14 17.17 7.03
N SER A 637 -0.32 18.14 7.39
CA SER A 637 -0.72 19.36 8.10
C SER A 637 -1.64 20.23 7.23
N PRO A 638 -2.44 21.14 7.82
CA PRO A 638 -3.20 22.13 7.06
C PRO A 638 -2.34 23.02 6.14
N GLN A 639 -1.05 23.16 6.43
CA GLN A 639 -0.05 23.89 5.66
C GLN A 639 0.48 23.08 4.46
N GLY A 640 0.12 21.80 4.34
CA GLY A 640 0.50 20.93 3.25
C GLY A 640 1.77 20.10 3.50
N VAL A 641 2.59 20.47 4.49
CA VAL A 641 3.75 19.68 4.96
C VAL A 641 3.28 18.31 5.44
N THR A 642 4.00 17.26 5.04
CA THR A 642 3.69 15.87 5.42
C THR A 642 4.74 15.34 6.40
N ARG A 643 4.34 15.14 7.66
CA ARG A 643 5.17 14.56 8.72
C ARG A 643 5.06 13.04 8.71
N ILE A 644 6.19 12.36 8.83
CA ILE A 644 6.25 10.91 9.04
C ILE A 644 6.96 10.65 10.36
N LEU A 645 6.37 9.82 11.21
CA LEU A 645 6.92 9.39 12.48
C LEU A 645 6.88 7.86 12.56
N VAL A 646 8.01 7.23 12.90
CA VAL A 646 8.08 5.77 13.09
C VAL A 646 8.81 5.47 14.38
N GLY A 647 8.23 4.64 15.25
CA GLY A 647 8.87 4.20 16.48
C GLY A 647 7.96 3.35 17.37
N THR A 648 8.23 3.38 18.67
CA THR A 648 7.45 2.62 19.66
C THR A 648 6.00 3.10 19.75
N ASN A 649 5.07 2.18 20.04
CA ASN A 649 3.65 2.55 20.18
C ASN A 649 3.40 3.35 21.47
N PRO A 650 2.95 4.62 21.40
CA PRO A 650 2.72 5.45 22.59
C PRO A 650 1.60 4.91 23.50
N ASN A 651 0.66 4.12 22.99
CA ASN A 651 -0.39 3.50 23.82
C ASN A 651 0.16 2.40 24.75
N GLN A 652 1.37 1.90 24.46
CA GLN A 652 2.03 0.84 25.21
C GLN A 652 3.42 1.26 25.68
N LEU A 653 3.70 2.57 25.70
CA LEU A 653 4.91 3.14 26.27
C LEU A 653 4.54 4.09 27.41
N SER A 654 5.05 3.81 28.60
CA SER A 654 5.05 4.72 29.75
C SER A 654 6.28 4.39 30.59
N TRP A 655 7.45 4.75 30.09
CA TRP A 655 8.73 4.32 30.63
C TRP A 655 9.22 5.25 31.75
N PRO A 656 9.30 4.79 33.02
CA PRO A 656 9.92 5.57 34.08
C PRO A 656 11.43 5.68 33.84
N LEU A 657 11.96 6.90 33.91
CA LEU A 657 13.35 7.21 33.67
C LEU A 657 13.92 7.96 34.88
N LYS A 658 14.67 7.26 35.73
CA LYS A 658 15.23 7.83 36.96
C LYS A 658 16.43 8.75 36.65
N PRO A 659 16.81 9.62 37.60
CA PRO A 659 18.04 10.41 37.49
C PRO A 659 19.26 9.57 37.09
N GLY A 660 19.93 9.97 36.00
CA GLY A 660 21.11 9.30 35.44
C GLY A 660 20.81 8.18 34.45
N GLU A 661 19.59 7.66 34.39
CA GLU A 661 19.20 6.59 33.45
C GLU A 661 18.97 7.11 32.03
N SER A 662 19.00 6.20 31.05
CA SER A 662 18.72 6.49 29.65
C SER A 662 17.75 5.48 29.04
N LEU A 663 16.88 5.94 28.15
CA LEU A 663 16.04 5.10 27.29
C LEU A 663 16.46 5.32 25.84
N THR A 664 16.76 4.23 25.14
CA THR A 664 17.11 4.26 23.71
C THR A 664 15.92 3.75 22.91
N SER A 665 15.51 4.49 21.87
CA SER A 665 14.53 4.00 20.90
C SER A 665 15.13 2.85 20.09
N PRO A 666 14.32 1.93 19.54
CA PRO A 666 14.79 1.09 18.44
C PRO A 666 15.29 1.95 17.27
N GLU A 667 16.05 1.34 16.37
CA GLU A 667 16.47 1.98 15.14
C GLU A 667 15.36 1.96 14.09
N CYS A 668 15.25 3.01 13.28
CA CYS A 668 14.49 2.97 12.03
C CYS A 668 15.44 3.23 10.85
N VAL A 669 15.39 2.35 9.86
CA VAL A 669 16.13 2.50 8.60
C VAL A 669 15.21 3.14 7.56
N ALA A 670 15.67 4.25 6.99
CA ALA A 670 15.04 4.92 5.86
C ALA A 670 15.87 4.76 4.59
N VAL A 671 15.20 4.53 3.46
CA VAL A 671 15.81 4.43 2.12
C VAL A 671 15.09 5.37 1.18
N PHE A 672 15.85 6.14 0.40
CA PHE A 672 15.34 6.87 -0.76
C PHE A 672 15.69 6.13 -2.05
N ALA A 673 14.72 6.09 -2.98
CA ALA A 673 14.88 5.54 -4.30
C ALA A 673 14.14 6.39 -5.34
N SER A 674 14.83 6.80 -6.40
CA SER A 674 14.25 7.54 -7.53
C SER A 674 13.79 6.63 -8.68
N ALA A 675 14.13 5.34 -8.61
CA ALA A 675 13.80 4.33 -9.61
C ALA A 675 12.66 3.39 -9.17
N GLY A 676 11.77 3.87 -8.30
CA GLY A 676 10.56 3.15 -7.86
C GLY A 676 10.77 2.14 -6.72
N ILE A 677 9.68 1.44 -6.40
CA ILE A 677 9.58 0.53 -5.24
C ILE A 677 10.60 -0.61 -5.32
N GLY A 678 10.90 -1.11 -6.51
CA GLY A 678 11.88 -2.18 -6.71
C GLY A 678 13.29 -1.76 -6.33
N ASP A 679 13.67 -0.51 -6.61
CA ASP A 679 14.98 0.04 -6.21
C ASP A 679 15.09 0.17 -4.69
N MET A 680 14.07 0.75 -4.05
CA MET A 680 13.97 0.81 -2.59
C MET A 680 14.10 -0.59 -1.96
N SER A 681 13.38 -1.59 -2.46
CA SER A 681 13.47 -2.96 -1.94
C SER A 681 14.89 -3.53 -2.07
N ARG A 682 15.54 -3.41 -3.23
CA ARG A 682 16.91 -3.94 -3.40
C ARG A 682 17.92 -3.31 -2.44
N LYS A 683 17.78 -2.00 -2.14
CA LYS A 683 18.59 -1.30 -1.15
C LYS A 683 18.38 -1.87 0.26
N PHE A 684 17.13 -2.03 0.70
CA PHE A 684 16.82 -2.73 1.96
C PHE A 684 17.36 -4.16 1.99
N HIS A 685 17.19 -4.92 0.90
CA HIS A 685 17.61 -6.33 0.85
C HIS A 685 19.13 -6.48 0.96
N ARG A 686 19.89 -5.64 0.26
CA ARG A 686 21.36 -5.63 0.34
C ARG A 686 21.81 -5.20 1.74
N LEU A 687 21.28 -4.09 2.25
CA LEU A 687 21.58 -3.62 3.60
C LEU A 687 21.29 -4.70 4.66
N TYR A 688 20.11 -5.33 4.64
CA TYR A 688 19.74 -6.29 5.68
C TYR A 688 20.57 -7.57 5.62
N ARG A 689 20.92 -8.05 4.42
CA ARG A 689 21.81 -9.23 4.30
C ARG A 689 23.23 -8.93 4.78
N ASN A 690 23.73 -7.73 4.55
CA ASN A 690 25.14 -7.40 4.78
C ASN A 690 25.40 -6.76 6.15
N ASN A 691 24.44 -5.98 6.65
CA ASN A 691 24.61 -5.04 7.76
C ASN A 691 23.52 -5.15 8.83
N LEU A 692 22.67 -6.19 8.81
CA LEU A 692 21.68 -6.42 9.89
C LEU A 692 21.71 -7.86 10.39
N VAL A 693 21.59 -8.84 9.48
CA VAL A 693 21.59 -10.27 9.83
C VAL A 693 22.99 -10.68 10.28
N ARG A 694 23.18 -10.97 11.58
CA ARG A 694 24.49 -11.36 12.12
C ARG A 694 24.83 -12.84 11.92
N SER A 695 23.82 -13.66 11.63
CA SER A 695 24.01 -15.09 11.44
C SER A 695 24.96 -15.39 10.27
N ARG A 696 25.89 -16.32 10.48
CA ARG A 696 26.82 -16.81 9.44
C ARG A 696 26.14 -17.41 8.22
N PHE A 697 24.84 -17.66 8.30
CA PHE A 697 24.06 -18.19 7.20
C PHE A 697 23.45 -17.11 6.30
N ALA A 698 23.59 -15.81 6.60
CA ALA A 698 23.04 -14.70 5.81
C ALA A 698 23.25 -14.87 4.28
N HIS A 699 24.45 -15.33 3.89
CA HIS A 699 24.82 -15.57 2.48
C HIS A 699 24.94 -17.06 2.11
N LYS A 700 24.63 -17.99 3.02
CA LYS A 700 24.72 -19.43 2.74
C LYS A 700 23.41 -19.94 2.15
N THR A 701 23.52 -20.90 1.24
CA THR A 701 22.36 -21.66 0.76
C THR A 701 21.71 -22.44 1.89
N ARG A 702 20.39 -22.62 1.82
CA ARG A 702 19.64 -23.39 2.83
C ARG A 702 19.47 -24.83 2.40
N PRO A 703 19.56 -25.80 3.33
CA PRO A 703 19.20 -27.17 3.01
C PRO A 703 17.70 -27.25 2.71
N ALA A 704 17.32 -27.91 1.61
CA ALA A 704 15.92 -28.25 1.39
C ALA A 704 15.45 -29.10 2.58
N LEU A 705 14.39 -28.66 3.25
CA LEU A 705 13.92 -29.27 4.50
C LEU A 705 12.57 -29.98 4.32
N LEU A 706 12.25 -30.89 5.25
CA LEU A 706 10.90 -31.38 5.47
C LEU A 706 10.52 -31.13 6.93
N ASN A 707 9.43 -30.42 7.14
CA ASN A 707 8.84 -30.16 8.45
C ASN A 707 7.66 -31.13 8.69
N SER A 708 7.55 -31.67 9.91
CA SER A 708 6.54 -32.69 10.24
C SER A 708 5.14 -32.16 10.52
N TRP A 709 4.92 -30.84 10.67
CA TRP A 709 3.68 -30.25 11.19
C TRP A 709 2.45 -30.58 10.35
N GLU A 710 2.30 -30.05 9.12
CA GLU A 710 1.11 -30.34 8.31
C GLU A 710 0.98 -31.83 7.93
N GLY A 711 2.09 -32.59 7.97
CA GLY A 711 2.08 -34.02 7.66
C GLY A 711 1.46 -34.89 8.76
N LEU A 712 1.66 -34.54 10.03
CA LEU A 712 1.31 -35.39 11.17
C LEU A 712 0.53 -34.67 12.28
N PHE A 713 0.59 -33.34 12.34
CA PHE A 713 0.20 -32.53 13.50
C PHE A 713 0.75 -33.14 14.79
N PHE A 714 -0.09 -33.38 15.79
CA PHE A 714 0.30 -34.06 17.02
C PHE A 714 0.28 -35.60 16.92
N ASN A 715 -0.18 -36.20 15.82
CA ASN A 715 -0.43 -37.64 15.75
C ASN A 715 0.83 -38.42 15.31
N PHE A 716 1.80 -38.55 16.22
CA PHE A 716 3.03 -39.28 15.96
C PHE A 716 3.67 -39.90 17.21
N ASP A 717 4.54 -40.86 16.96
CA ASP A 717 5.52 -41.42 17.88
C ASP A 717 6.92 -41.47 17.21
N GLN A 718 7.92 -42.00 17.91
CA GLN A 718 9.29 -42.11 17.39
C GLN A 718 9.38 -42.86 16.05
N ASP A 719 8.58 -43.92 15.86
CA ASP A 719 8.66 -44.77 14.66
C ASP A 719 8.03 -44.07 13.46
N THR A 720 6.91 -43.37 13.67
CA THR A 720 6.26 -42.52 12.67
C THR A 720 7.21 -41.40 12.22
N ILE A 721 7.87 -40.72 13.17
CA ILE A 721 8.86 -39.68 12.87
C ILE A 721 10.07 -40.25 12.10
N TYR A 722 10.58 -41.41 12.51
CA TYR A 722 11.70 -42.03 11.82
C TYR A 722 11.33 -42.44 10.39
N LYS A 723 10.11 -42.96 10.17
CA LYS A 723 9.59 -43.30 8.85
C LYS A 723 9.45 -42.07 7.96
N LEU A 724 8.92 -40.96 8.47
CA LEU A 724 8.84 -39.71 7.72
C LEU A 724 10.23 -39.19 7.34
N ALA A 725 11.21 -39.28 8.23
CA ALA A 725 12.60 -38.92 7.94
C ALA A 725 13.24 -39.85 6.87
N GLN A 726 12.92 -41.15 6.86
CA GLN A 726 13.35 -42.07 5.79
C GLN A 726 12.78 -41.65 4.44
N ASP A 727 11.50 -41.33 4.40
CA ASP A 727 10.83 -40.91 3.16
C ASP A 727 11.36 -39.56 2.67
N ALA A 728 11.62 -38.61 3.58
CA ALA A 728 12.29 -37.35 3.27
C ALA A 728 13.69 -37.59 2.64
N ALA A 729 14.50 -38.46 3.25
CA ALA A 729 15.83 -38.79 2.74
C ALA A 729 15.78 -39.44 1.34
N GLN A 730 14.79 -40.30 1.09
CA GLN A 730 14.56 -40.91 -0.24
C GLN A 730 14.17 -39.90 -1.31
N LEU A 731 13.48 -38.81 -0.92
CA LEU A 731 13.12 -37.72 -1.84
C LEU A 731 14.27 -36.77 -2.15
N GLY A 732 15.36 -36.81 -1.38
CA GLY A 732 16.51 -35.91 -1.54
C GLY A 732 16.51 -34.72 -0.57
N VAL A 733 15.61 -34.69 0.43
CA VAL A 733 15.60 -33.68 1.49
C VAL A 733 16.91 -33.75 2.30
N LYS A 734 17.43 -32.59 2.73
CA LYS A 734 18.72 -32.47 3.44
C LYS A 734 18.57 -32.17 4.93
N LEU A 735 17.43 -31.66 5.36
CA LEU A 735 17.12 -31.34 6.76
C LEU A 735 15.73 -31.86 7.13
N PHE A 736 15.62 -32.62 8.21
CA PHE A 736 14.34 -33.02 8.78
C PHE A 736 14.08 -32.24 10.07
N VAL A 737 12.90 -31.63 10.17
CA VAL A 737 12.48 -30.84 11.32
C VAL A 737 11.34 -31.55 12.04
N LEU A 738 11.58 -31.91 13.31
CA LEU A 738 10.54 -32.37 14.23
C LEU A 738 9.83 -31.15 14.84
N ASP A 739 8.57 -30.95 14.45
CA ASP A 739 7.75 -29.81 14.89
C ASP A 739 7.06 -30.08 16.26
N ASP A 740 6.05 -29.27 16.64
CA ASP A 740 5.35 -29.32 17.94
C ASP A 740 4.84 -30.74 18.29
N GLY A 741 4.84 -31.07 19.59
CA GLY A 741 4.34 -32.34 20.12
C GLY A 741 5.40 -33.31 20.67
N TRP A 742 6.68 -32.93 20.70
CA TRP A 742 7.75 -33.84 21.12
C TRP A 742 8.01 -33.89 22.63
N PHE A 743 7.46 -32.95 23.40
CA PHE A 743 7.84 -32.64 24.77
C PHE A 743 6.70 -32.85 25.80
N GLY A 744 7.00 -32.64 27.07
CA GLY A 744 6.10 -32.77 28.22
C GLY A 744 6.09 -34.18 28.81
N VAL A 745 6.30 -34.28 30.13
CA VAL A 745 6.33 -35.55 30.87
C VAL A 745 5.07 -35.72 31.71
N LYS A 746 4.89 -34.89 32.74
CA LYS A 746 3.68 -34.90 33.58
C LYS A 746 2.45 -34.43 32.78
N TYR A 747 2.65 -33.44 31.92
CA TYR A 747 1.64 -32.87 31.02
C TYR A 747 2.11 -32.99 29.58
N PRO A 748 1.90 -34.13 28.92
CA PRO A 748 2.46 -34.40 27.60
C PRO A 748 1.82 -33.54 26.50
N ARG A 749 2.64 -33.02 25.58
CA ARG A 749 2.22 -32.23 24.41
C ARG A 749 1.63 -33.13 23.31
N ILE A 750 0.42 -33.65 23.54
CA ILE A 750 -0.31 -34.46 22.54
C ILE A 750 -1.42 -33.68 21.82
N ASN A 751 -1.63 -32.43 22.24
CA ASN A 751 -2.50 -31.42 21.66
C ASN A 751 -2.02 -30.05 22.16
N ASP A 752 -2.74 -28.98 21.84
CA ASP A 752 -2.36 -27.61 22.19
C ASP A 752 -2.71 -27.19 23.64
N GLN A 753 -3.39 -28.03 24.42
CA GLN A 753 -3.93 -27.69 25.75
C GLN A 753 -2.96 -27.90 26.92
N ALA A 754 -1.77 -28.45 26.68
CA ALA A 754 -0.80 -28.82 27.71
C ALA A 754 0.64 -28.80 27.20
N GLY A 755 1.60 -28.80 28.13
CA GLY A 755 3.02 -29.10 27.87
C GLY A 755 3.92 -27.90 27.60
N LEU A 756 3.43 -26.75 27.11
CA LEU A 756 4.30 -25.56 26.97
C LEU A 756 4.84 -25.14 28.33
N GLY A 757 6.16 -24.99 28.42
CA GLY A 757 6.91 -24.80 29.67
C GLY A 757 7.67 -26.05 30.13
N ASP A 758 7.25 -27.25 29.71
CA ASP A 758 7.84 -28.54 30.10
C ASP A 758 8.68 -29.13 28.94
N TRP A 759 9.88 -28.58 28.72
CA TRP A 759 10.70 -28.86 27.53
C TRP A 759 11.57 -30.13 27.60
N GLU A 760 11.05 -31.19 28.24
CA GLU A 760 11.65 -32.51 28.28
C GLU A 760 10.97 -33.44 27.27
N ALA A 761 11.73 -34.31 26.59
CA ALA A 761 11.17 -35.22 25.60
C ALA A 761 10.14 -36.17 26.24
N ASN A 762 8.94 -36.26 25.64
CA ASN A 762 7.87 -37.12 26.15
C ASN A 762 8.31 -38.61 26.08
N PRO A 763 8.43 -39.32 27.21
CA PRO A 763 8.95 -40.69 27.24
C PRO A 763 8.00 -41.71 26.59
N GLU A 764 6.70 -41.42 26.49
CA GLU A 764 5.76 -42.29 25.78
C GLU A 764 5.95 -42.21 24.25
N ARG A 765 6.29 -41.03 23.73
CA ARG A 765 6.59 -40.83 22.30
C ARG A 765 8.03 -41.21 21.95
N PHE A 766 8.97 -40.92 22.85
CA PHE A 766 10.41 -41.10 22.67
C PHE A 766 11.02 -41.88 23.85
N PRO A 767 10.77 -43.20 23.95
CA PRO A 767 11.20 -44.02 25.09
C PRO A 767 12.72 -44.13 25.28
N HIS A 768 13.50 -43.67 24.30
CA HIS A 768 14.97 -43.64 24.34
C HIS A 768 15.53 -42.22 24.28
N GLY A 769 14.69 -41.20 24.52
CA GLY A 769 15.05 -39.80 24.51
C GLY A 769 15.29 -39.21 23.11
N LEU A 770 15.37 -37.89 23.03
CA LEU A 770 15.50 -37.13 21.78
C LEU A 770 16.81 -37.43 21.04
N LYS A 771 17.92 -37.64 21.76
CA LYS A 771 19.22 -37.96 21.16
C LYS A 771 19.18 -39.22 20.30
N SER A 772 18.46 -40.25 20.73
CA SER A 772 18.37 -41.53 20.01
C SER A 772 17.75 -41.37 18.62
N ILE A 773 16.64 -40.64 18.53
CA ILE A 773 15.97 -40.38 17.25
C ILE A 773 16.82 -39.45 16.36
N ALA A 774 17.40 -38.39 16.93
CA ALA A 774 18.27 -37.48 16.18
C ALA A 774 19.49 -38.22 15.57
N ASP A 775 20.14 -39.10 16.33
CA ASP A 775 21.27 -39.92 15.84
C ASP A 775 20.85 -40.95 14.79
N LYS A 776 19.63 -41.51 14.88
CA LYS A 776 19.09 -42.38 13.82
C LYS A 776 18.84 -41.58 12.54
N VAL A 777 18.20 -40.41 12.63
CA VAL A 777 17.92 -39.53 11.50
C VAL A 777 19.21 -39.11 10.81
N ARG A 778 20.23 -38.69 11.57
CA ARG A 778 21.54 -38.27 11.03
C ARG A 778 22.38 -39.38 10.40
N ARG A 779 21.94 -40.64 10.48
CA ARG A 779 22.56 -41.77 9.76
C ARG A 779 21.89 -42.08 8.42
N LEU A 780 20.70 -41.53 8.17
CA LEU A 780 20.00 -41.71 6.90
C LEU A 780 20.75 -41.00 5.78
N LYS A 781 21.05 -41.72 4.71
CA LYS A 781 21.69 -41.18 3.50
C LYS A 781 20.65 -40.53 2.61
N VAL A 782 20.94 -39.31 2.18
CA VAL A 782 20.07 -38.54 1.29
C VAL A 782 20.25 -39.06 -0.13
N ALA A 783 19.16 -39.41 -0.82
CA ALA A 783 19.20 -39.87 -2.21
C ALA A 783 19.72 -38.76 -3.14
N SER A 784 20.59 -39.10 -4.10
CA SER A 784 20.97 -38.20 -5.19
C SER A 784 19.89 -38.20 -6.29
N SER A 785 19.73 -37.07 -7.00
CA SER A 785 18.87 -36.95 -8.19
C SER A 785 18.98 -38.18 -9.12
N ARG A 786 17.86 -38.55 -9.78
CA ARG A 786 17.75 -39.67 -10.73
C ARG A 786 18.82 -39.65 -11.84
N THR A 787 19.44 -38.51 -12.10
CA THR A 787 20.44 -38.30 -13.16
C THR A 787 21.89 -38.63 -12.76
N LYS A 788 22.19 -38.81 -11.46
CA LYS A 788 23.48 -39.33 -11.00
C LYS A 788 23.28 -40.77 -10.53
N ALA A 789 24.11 -41.69 -11.05
CA ALA A 789 24.06 -43.11 -10.72
C ALA A 789 23.91 -43.32 -9.19
N GLN A 790 22.96 -44.20 -8.82
CA GLN A 790 22.43 -44.44 -7.47
C GLN A 790 23.44 -44.85 -6.37
N ASN A 791 24.74 -44.80 -6.62
CA ASN A 791 25.74 -45.27 -5.67
C ASN A 791 26.63 -44.09 -5.23
N GLU A 792 26.61 -43.84 -3.91
CA GLU A 792 27.53 -42.99 -3.13
C GLU A 792 27.14 -41.52 -2.88
N SER A 793 25.90 -41.24 -2.50
CA SER A 793 25.66 -39.99 -1.73
C SER A 793 26.33 -40.10 -0.35
N THR A 794 27.33 -39.27 -0.09
CA THR A 794 28.00 -39.19 1.22
C THR A 794 27.21 -38.39 2.24
N THR A 795 26.25 -37.57 1.80
CA THR A 795 25.46 -36.64 2.62
C THR A 795 24.43 -37.39 3.47
N CYS A 796 24.41 -37.11 4.76
CA CYS A 796 23.37 -37.57 5.68
C CYS A 796 22.34 -36.46 5.95
N LEU A 797 21.13 -36.87 6.36
CA LEU A 797 20.09 -35.95 6.79
C LEU A 797 20.53 -35.14 8.03
N GLN A 798 20.21 -33.85 8.05
CA GLN A 798 20.35 -33.00 9.22
C GLN A 798 19.10 -33.10 10.10
N PHE A 799 19.22 -32.74 11.38
CA PHE A 799 18.10 -32.76 12.33
C PHE A 799 17.84 -31.34 12.85
N GLY A 800 16.57 -30.95 12.87
CA GLY A 800 16.07 -29.71 13.40
C GLY A 800 14.89 -29.93 14.34
N LEU A 801 14.60 -28.93 15.17
CA LEU A 801 13.59 -29.02 16.22
C LEU A 801 12.78 -27.73 16.34
N TRP A 802 11.50 -27.86 16.69
CA TRP A 802 10.64 -26.73 17.04
C TRP A 802 10.62 -26.48 18.56
N ILE A 803 10.57 -25.21 18.96
CA ILE A 803 10.35 -24.75 20.34
C ILE A 803 9.50 -23.47 20.37
N GLU A 804 8.83 -23.21 21.49
CA GLU A 804 8.03 -21.99 21.74
C GLU A 804 8.29 -21.47 23.17
N PRO A 805 9.53 -21.05 23.49
CA PRO A 805 9.99 -20.89 24.86
C PRO A 805 9.39 -19.69 25.59
N GLU A 806 8.72 -18.78 24.89
CA GLU A 806 8.09 -17.58 25.45
C GLU A 806 6.73 -17.88 26.10
N MET A 807 6.25 -19.12 26.03
CA MET A 807 4.87 -19.50 26.33
C MET A 807 4.79 -20.61 27.38
N VAL A 808 3.63 -20.68 28.04
CA VAL A 808 3.34 -21.69 29.04
C VAL A 808 1.87 -22.08 29.03
N ASN A 809 1.55 -23.37 29.14
CA ASN A 809 0.17 -23.82 29.37
C ASN A 809 -0.12 -23.83 30.87
N ARG A 810 -1.37 -23.60 31.29
CA ARG A 810 -1.76 -23.82 32.69
C ARG A 810 -1.54 -25.27 33.14
N ASN A 811 -1.76 -26.20 32.21
CA ASN A 811 -1.44 -27.61 32.39
C ASN A 811 0.03 -27.84 32.02
N SER A 812 0.93 -27.36 32.87
CA SER A 812 2.37 -27.60 32.80
C SER A 812 2.96 -27.60 34.21
N SER A 813 4.08 -28.31 34.37
CA SER A 813 4.83 -28.35 35.62
C SER A 813 5.42 -26.97 35.91
N LEU A 814 5.85 -26.23 34.88
CA LEU A 814 6.34 -24.86 35.01
C LEU A 814 5.27 -23.93 35.63
N TYR A 815 4.04 -23.95 35.12
CA TYR A 815 2.97 -23.09 35.65
C TYR A 815 2.53 -23.48 37.06
N GLU A 816 2.54 -24.77 37.40
CA GLU A 816 2.27 -25.21 38.78
C GLU A 816 3.31 -24.66 39.77
N GLN A 817 4.58 -24.62 39.37
CA GLN A 817 5.69 -24.16 40.21
C GLN A 817 5.79 -22.63 40.25
N HIS A 818 5.61 -21.99 39.10
CA HIS A 818 5.81 -20.56 38.90
C HIS A 818 4.61 -19.90 38.21
N PRO A 819 3.42 -19.92 38.84
CA PRO A 819 2.24 -19.26 38.27
C PRO A 819 2.42 -17.74 38.20
N ASP A 820 3.35 -17.15 38.92
CA ASP A 820 3.70 -15.73 38.94
C ASP A 820 4.57 -15.29 37.75
N TRP A 821 5.21 -16.23 37.04
CA TRP A 821 6.07 -15.92 35.89
C TRP A 821 5.32 -15.51 34.62
N VAL A 822 3.99 -15.63 34.58
CA VAL A 822 3.20 -15.22 33.41
C VAL A 822 2.86 -13.73 33.43
N LEU A 823 2.76 -13.14 32.24
CA LEU A 823 2.15 -11.83 32.06
C LEU A 823 0.72 -11.83 32.62
N SER A 824 0.45 -10.90 33.53
CA SER A 824 -0.82 -10.74 34.21
C SER A 824 -0.96 -9.32 34.78
N ALA A 825 -2.17 -8.93 35.16
CA ALA A 825 -2.45 -7.63 35.78
C ALA A 825 -3.27 -7.83 37.06
N GLY A 826 -2.61 -7.85 38.21
CA GLY A 826 -3.28 -8.06 39.51
C GLY A 826 -4.20 -9.28 39.52
N ASP A 827 -5.42 -9.10 40.01
CA ASP A 827 -6.43 -10.17 40.14
C ASP A 827 -7.29 -10.38 38.87
N TYR A 828 -6.97 -9.71 37.76
CA TYR A 828 -7.71 -9.92 36.51
C TYR A 828 -7.52 -11.36 35.99
N PRO A 829 -8.53 -11.94 35.33
CA PRO A 829 -8.39 -13.23 34.67
C PRO A 829 -7.23 -13.21 33.65
N ARG A 830 -6.42 -14.27 33.64
CA ARG A 830 -5.34 -14.47 32.66
C ARG A 830 -5.92 -15.11 31.41
N THR A 831 -6.18 -14.30 30.39
CA THR A 831 -6.88 -14.73 29.17
C THR A 831 -5.98 -15.64 28.33
N GLU A 832 -6.49 -16.80 27.94
CA GLU A 832 -5.80 -17.74 27.05
C GLU A 832 -6.15 -17.46 25.58
N ALA A 833 -5.18 -17.67 24.70
CA ALA A 833 -5.37 -17.87 23.27
C ALA A 833 -4.58 -19.14 22.92
N ARG A 834 -5.17 -20.07 22.17
CA ARG A 834 -4.60 -21.42 21.94
C ARG A 834 -4.24 -22.13 23.25
N ASN A 835 -5.06 -21.95 24.30
CA ASN A 835 -4.90 -22.57 25.63
C ASN A 835 -3.56 -22.29 26.36
N GLN A 836 -2.83 -21.24 25.96
CA GLN A 836 -1.53 -20.87 26.51
C GLN A 836 -1.52 -19.44 27.03
N LEU A 837 -0.56 -19.13 27.90
CA LEU A 837 -0.22 -17.82 28.44
C LEU A 837 1.21 -17.42 28.01
N VAL A 838 1.54 -16.15 28.16
CA VAL A 838 2.86 -15.60 27.82
C VAL A 838 3.70 -15.50 29.10
N LEU A 839 4.93 -16.02 29.10
CA LEU A 839 5.90 -15.83 30.18
C LEU A 839 6.40 -14.37 30.19
N ASN A 840 6.62 -13.77 31.35
CA ASN A 840 7.04 -12.38 31.46
C ASN A 840 8.56 -12.24 31.27
N LEU A 841 9.00 -12.05 30.03
CA LEU A 841 10.42 -11.84 29.72
C LEU A 841 10.99 -10.52 30.24
N ALA A 842 10.21 -9.63 30.88
CA ALA A 842 10.79 -8.52 31.63
C ALA A 842 11.53 -8.97 32.91
N LEU A 843 11.31 -10.21 33.36
CA LEU A 843 11.93 -10.80 34.55
C LEU A 843 13.22 -11.56 34.19
N PRO A 844 14.39 -11.21 34.76
CA PRO A 844 15.64 -11.92 34.51
C PRO A 844 15.58 -13.43 34.77
N GLU A 845 14.87 -13.87 35.81
CA GLU A 845 14.70 -15.29 36.15
C GLU A 845 13.97 -16.08 35.07
N VAL A 846 13.00 -15.46 34.39
CA VAL A 846 12.29 -16.06 33.24
C VAL A 846 13.21 -16.13 32.02
N GLN A 847 13.99 -15.07 31.79
CA GLN A 847 14.98 -15.05 30.70
C GLN A 847 16.03 -16.16 30.90
N ASP A 848 16.59 -16.27 32.11
CA ASP A 848 17.62 -17.25 32.47
C ASP A 848 17.07 -18.69 32.37
N PHE A 849 15.82 -18.91 32.79
CA PHE A 849 15.13 -20.18 32.59
C PHE A 849 15.06 -20.56 31.11
N ILE A 850 14.65 -19.63 30.23
CA ILE A 850 14.56 -19.88 28.79
C ILE A 850 15.95 -20.16 28.20
N ILE A 851 16.94 -19.33 28.52
CA ILE A 851 18.31 -19.49 28.02
C ILE A 851 18.86 -20.86 28.40
N GLN A 852 18.74 -21.22 29.67
CA GLN A 852 19.26 -22.49 30.19
C GLN A 852 18.53 -23.68 29.56
N THR A 853 17.20 -23.61 29.48
CA THR A 853 16.37 -24.68 28.93
C THR A 853 16.67 -24.93 27.46
N VAL A 854 16.72 -23.87 26.63
CA VAL A 854 17.05 -24.02 25.20
C VAL A 854 18.48 -24.51 25.02
N ALA A 855 19.42 -24.04 25.84
CA ALA A 855 20.79 -24.53 25.82
C ALA A 855 20.88 -26.03 26.15
N ASP A 856 20.19 -26.49 27.19
CA ASP A 856 20.17 -27.90 27.59
C ASP A 856 19.57 -28.80 26.49
N ILE A 857 18.51 -28.34 25.81
CA ILE A 857 17.95 -29.04 24.65
C ILE A 857 19.00 -29.19 23.55
N LEU A 858 19.67 -28.10 23.19
CA LEU A 858 20.69 -28.08 22.12
C LEU A 858 21.95 -28.88 22.48
N ASP A 859 22.32 -28.94 23.75
CA ASP A 859 23.44 -29.76 24.24
C ASP A 859 23.07 -31.25 24.36
N SER A 860 21.77 -31.58 24.49
CA SER A 860 21.29 -32.96 24.65
C SER A 860 21.30 -33.81 23.37
N ALA A 861 21.19 -33.18 22.20
CA ALA A 861 21.01 -33.86 20.92
C ALA A 861 21.68 -33.07 19.78
N PRO A 862 22.11 -33.72 18.69
CA PRO A 862 22.80 -33.04 17.59
C PRO A 862 21.84 -32.23 16.69
N ILE A 863 21.28 -31.16 17.22
CA ILE A 863 20.34 -30.26 16.56
C ILE A 863 21.13 -29.21 15.79
N SER A 864 20.82 -29.06 14.50
CA SER A 864 21.49 -28.11 13.59
C SER A 864 20.58 -26.99 13.11
N TYR A 865 19.30 -27.05 13.49
CA TYR A 865 18.26 -26.11 13.09
C TYR A 865 17.23 -25.96 14.21
N VAL A 866 16.76 -24.74 14.45
CA VAL A 866 15.69 -24.47 15.41
C VAL A 866 14.62 -23.60 14.75
N LYS A 867 13.37 -24.05 14.79
CA LYS A 867 12.19 -23.20 14.52
C LYS A 867 11.69 -22.65 15.85
N TRP A 868 11.92 -21.36 16.08
CA TRP A 868 11.51 -20.65 17.30
C TRP A 868 10.17 -19.99 17.07
N ASP A 869 9.11 -20.50 17.69
CA ASP A 869 7.74 -20.06 17.47
C ASP A 869 7.19 -19.18 18.62
N ASN A 870 6.04 -18.55 18.36
CA ASN A 870 5.25 -17.76 19.30
C ASN A 870 3.81 -17.59 18.77
N ASN A 871 2.86 -18.29 19.38
CA ASN A 871 1.53 -18.50 18.82
C ASN A 871 0.42 -17.63 19.44
N ARG A 872 0.77 -16.52 20.11
CA ARG A 872 -0.23 -15.55 20.59
C ARG A 872 0.31 -14.15 20.88
N GLY A 873 -0.57 -13.16 20.83
CA GLY A 873 -0.31 -11.80 21.32
C GLY A 873 -0.29 -11.70 22.86
N ILE A 874 0.31 -10.60 23.37
CA ILE A 874 0.24 -10.19 24.78
C ILE A 874 -1.11 -9.51 25.03
N HIS A 875 -1.81 -9.93 26.09
CA HIS A 875 -3.09 -9.35 26.52
C HIS A 875 -2.89 -8.54 27.80
N GLU A 876 -3.00 -9.20 28.95
CA GLU A 876 -2.76 -8.56 30.24
C GLU A 876 -1.26 -8.31 30.41
N SER A 877 -0.93 -7.10 30.88
CA SER A 877 0.45 -6.70 31.17
C SER A 877 0.44 -5.94 32.50
N PRO A 878 1.44 -6.14 33.38
CA PRO A 878 1.44 -5.52 34.70
C PRO A 878 1.59 -3.99 34.63
N SER A 879 2.15 -3.46 33.53
CA SER A 879 2.26 -2.02 33.26
C SER A 879 2.51 -1.77 31.76
N PRO A 880 2.22 -0.56 31.24
CA PRO A 880 2.58 -0.24 29.85
C PRO A 880 4.09 -0.34 29.58
N SER A 881 4.97 0.07 30.52
CA SER A 881 6.43 -0.09 30.38
C SER A 881 6.87 -1.54 30.18
N ASN A 882 6.09 -2.51 30.67
CA ASN A 882 6.44 -3.92 30.55
C ASN A 882 6.43 -4.42 29.10
N TYR A 883 5.70 -3.78 28.18
CA TYR A 883 5.75 -4.16 26.76
C TYR A 883 7.15 -3.95 26.15
N HIS A 884 7.81 -2.83 26.46
CA HIS A 884 9.18 -2.60 26.00
C HIS A 884 10.19 -3.45 26.80
N ALA A 885 10.02 -3.56 28.12
CA ALA A 885 10.90 -4.36 28.96
C ALA A 885 10.90 -5.85 28.57
N TYR A 886 9.73 -6.38 28.18
CA TYR A 886 9.59 -7.72 27.62
C TYR A 886 10.48 -7.91 26.38
N ILE A 887 10.43 -6.96 25.44
CA ILE A 887 11.18 -7.05 24.18
C ILE A 887 12.69 -6.92 24.41
N LEU A 888 13.13 -6.09 25.36
CA LEU A 888 14.54 -6.05 25.78
C LEU A 888 14.99 -7.40 26.37
N GLY A 889 14.15 -8.03 27.18
CA GLY A 889 14.40 -9.38 27.71
C GLY A 889 14.47 -10.44 26.61
N LEU A 890 13.55 -10.41 25.64
CA LEU A 890 13.59 -11.25 24.45
C LEU A 890 14.90 -11.08 23.70
N TYR A 891 15.34 -9.85 23.44
CA TYR A 891 16.60 -9.61 22.72
C TYR A 891 17.84 -10.08 23.49
N ARG A 892 17.85 -9.99 24.82
CA ARG A 892 18.91 -10.63 25.61
C ARG A 892 18.93 -12.13 25.38
N VAL A 893 17.79 -12.80 25.51
CA VAL A 893 17.65 -14.26 25.33
C VAL A 893 18.13 -14.68 23.93
N LEU A 894 17.65 -13.99 22.89
CA LEU A 894 18.03 -14.28 21.50
C LEU A 894 19.52 -14.02 21.26
N GLY A 895 20.06 -12.91 21.77
CA GLY A 895 21.47 -12.56 21.64
C GLY A 895 22.40 -13.59 22.30
N GLU A 896 22.05 -14.03 23.51
CA GLU A 896 22.84 -15.02 24.25
C GLU A 896 22.82 -16.39 23.55
N LEU A 897 21.65 -16.87 23.13
CA LEU A 897 21.50 -18.18 22.48
C LEU A 897 22.13 -18.21 21.08
N THR A 898 21.93 -17.18 20.26
CA THR A 898 22.53 -17.14 18.92
C THR A 898 24.05 -16.97 18.95
N THR A 899 24.59 -16.33 20.00
CA THR A 899 26.03 -16.24 20.23
C THR A 899 26.62 -17.57 20.73
N ARG A 900 25.92 -18.27 21.63
CA ARG A 900 26.36 -19.57 22.16
C ARG A 900 26.29 -20.68 21.11
N PHE A 901 25.29 -20.62 20.24
CA PHE A 901 25.06 -21.61 19.18
C PHE A 901 25.06 -20.97 17.78
N PRO A 902 26.21 -20.41 17.33
CA PRO A 902 26.32 -19.72 16.04
C PRO A 902 26.20 -20.71 14.85
N ASP A 903 26.30 -21.99 15.17
CA ASP A 903 26.31 -23.08 14.21
C ASP A 903 24.92 -23.63 13.85
N VAL A 904 23.92 -23.29 14.67
CA VAL A 904 22.52 -23.61 14.46
C VAL A 904 21.92 -22.64 13.44
N LEU A 905 21.17 -23.18 12.49
CA LEU A 905 20.31 -22.38 11.63
C LEU A 905 19.00 -22.08 12.37
N TRP A 906 18.87 -20.86 12.85
CA TRP A 906 17.66 -20.39 13.51
C TRP A 906 16.63 -19.87 12.49
N GLU A 907 15.38 -20.28 12.65
CA GLU A 907 14.22 -19.76 11.92
C GLU A 907 13.22 -19.17 12.91
N GLY A 908 12.88 -17.90 12.75
CA GLY A 908 11.82 -17.26 13.54
C GLY A 908 10.43 -17.69 13.05
N CYS A 909 9.48 -17.82 13.95
CA CYS A 909 8.08 -18.08 13.66
C CYS A 909 7.20 -17.38 14.71
N ALA A 910 6.01 -16.96 14.29
CA ALA A 910 4.97 -16.53 15.20
C ALA A 910 3.59 -16.75 14.58
N SER A 911 3.12 -18.00 14.60
CA SER A 911 1.98 -18.46 13.77
C SER A 911 2.14 -17.97 12.33
N GLY A 912 3.23 -18.35 11.67
CA GLY A 912 3.68 -17.72 10.43
C GLY A 912 4.40 -16.40 10.67
N GLY A 913 3.96 -15.36 9.95
CA GLY A 913 4.68 -14.09 9.81
C GLY A 913 4.41 -13.05 10.90
N GLY A 914 3.92 -13.45 12.08
CA GLY A 914 3.50 -12.51 13.15
C GLY A 914 4.62 -11.67 13.77
N ARG A 915 5.88 -12.09 13.56
CA ARG A 915 7.12 -11.40 13.94
C ARG A 915 8.12 -11.34 12.77
N PHE A 916 7.60 -11.12 11.57
CA PHE A 916 8.43 -10.92 10.38
C PHE A 916 8.89 -9.47 10.33
N ASP A 917 9.95 -9.17 11.08
CA ASP A 917 10.50 -7.82 11.25
C ASP A 917 12.04 -7.81 11.29
N PRO A 918 12.69 -6.65 11.08
CA PRO A 918 14.14 -6.58 11.07
C PRO A 918 14.78 -6.85 12.45
N GLY A 919 14.01 -6.70 13.53
CA GLY A 919 14.47 -6.99 14.89
C GLY A 919 14.76 -8.48 15.08
N ILE A 920 13.87 -9.36 14.62
CA ILE A 920 14.11 -10.81 14.56
C ILE A 920 15.23 -11.14 13.57
N LEU A 921 15.25 -10.50 12.39
CA LEU A 921 16.25 -10.79 11.36
C LEU A 921 17.70 -10.55 11.80
N HIS A 922 17.91 -9.64 12.75
CA HIS A 922 19.23 -9.43 13.35
C HIS A 922 19.83 -10.72 13.91
N TYR A 923 18.99 -11.55 14.55
CA TYR A 923 19.37 -12.80 15.20
C TYR A 923 19.18 -14.00 14.27
N PHE A 924 18.05 -14.04 13.56
CA PHE A 924 17.63 -15.18 12.75
C PHE A 924 17.68 -14.85 11.27
N PRO A 925 18.44 -15.58 10.45
CA PRO A 925 18.61 -15.24 9.03
C PRO A 925 17.38 -15.54 8.17
N GLN A 926 16.37 -16.22 8.73
CA GLN A 926 15.11 -16.55 8.06
C GLN A 926 13.98 -16.62 9.09
N SER A 927 12.76 -16.41 8.61
CA SER A 927 11.53 -16.61 9.37
C SER A 927 10.50 -17.33 8.52
N TRP A 928 9.67 -18.14 9.16
CA TRP A 928 8.51 -18.76 8.54
C TRP A 928 7.55 -17.66 8.07
N THR A 929 7.32 -17.59 6.75
CA THR A 929 6.68 -16.39 6.17
C THR A 929 5.19 -16.32 6.48
N SER A 930 4.52 -17.48 6.53
CA SER A 930 3.09 -17.62 6.79
C SER A 930 2.76 -19.10 6.97
N ASP A 931 1.85 -19.42 7.89
CA ASP A 931 1.20 -20.73 7.98
C ASP A 931 0.33 -21.04 6.75
N ASN A 932 0.06 -20.03 5.92
CA ASN A 932 -0.55 -20.26 4.62
C ASN A 932 0.47 -20.85 3.64
N THR A 933 0.32 -22.14 3.32
CA THR A 933 1.11 -22.85 2.32
C THR A 933 0.37 -23.02 0.98
N ASP A 934 -0.80 -22.39 0.80
CA ASP A 934 -1.46 -22.29 -0.51
C ASP A 934 -0.61 -21.47 -1.47
N ALA A 935 -0.20 -22.07 -2.59
CA ALA A 935 0.73 -21.44 -3.50
C ALA A 935 0.19 -20.19 -4.20
N LEU A 936 -1.14 -20.07 -4.38
CA LEU A 936 -1.71 -18.85 -4.96
C LEU A 936 -1.63 -17.70 -3.96
N ASP A 937 -2.04 -17.93 -2.71
CA ASP A 937 -2.00 -16.91 -1.66
C ASP A 937 -0.55 -16.54 -1.30
N ARG A 938 0.37 -17.53 -1.31
CA ARG A 938 1.82 -17.31 -1.13
C ARG A 938 2.42 -16.36 -2.17
N LEU A 939 1.89 -16.26 -3.39
CA LEU A 939 2.34 -15.24 -4.33
C LEU A 939 2.09 -13.84 -3.78
N GLN A 940 0.90 -13.56 -3.22
CA GLN A 940 0.60 -12.26 -2.61
C GLN A 940 1.49 -12.00 -1.40
N ILE A 941 1.58 -12.97 -0.50
CA ILE A 941 2.34 -12.87 0.75
C ILE A 941 3.83 -12.63 0.44
N GLN A 942 4.47 -13.47 -0.39
CA GLN A 942 5.89 -13.37 -0.69
C GLN A 942 6.24 -12.10 -1.48
N PHE A 943 5.41 -11.69 -2.46
CA PHE A 943 5.65 -10.41 -3.16
C PHE A 943 5.50 -9.22 -2.21
N GLY A 944 4.56 -9.28 -1.28
CA GLY A 944 4.36 -8.28 -0.25
C GLY A 944 5.51 -8.18 0.75
N THR A 945 5.90 -9.31 1.36
CA THR A 945 7.05 -9.40 2.26
C THR A 945 8.33 -8.90 1.59
N SER A 946 8.52 -9.21 0.31
CA SER A 946 9.69 -8.76 -0.48
C SER A 946 9.75 -7.25 -0.74
N VAL A 947 8.74 -6.46 -0.35
CA VAL A 947 8.82 -4.99 -0.47
C VAL A 947 9.94 -4.43 0.40
N VAL A 948 10.22 -5.07 1.55
CA VAL A 948 11.24 -4.61 2.50
C VAL A 948 12.22 -5.71 2.92
N TYR A 949 11.81 -6.98 2.92
CA TYR A 949 12.67 -8.07 3.39
C TYR A 949 13.31 -8.86 2.24
N PRO A 950 14.61 -9.21 2.35
CA PRO A 950 15.26 -9.98 1.32
C PRO A 950 14.60 -11.37 1.18
N PRO A 951 14.41 -11.91 -0.03
CA PRO A 951 13.83 -13.24 -0.19
C PRO A 951 14.59 -14.35 0.51
N SER A 952 15.89 -14.15 0.77
CA SER A 952 16.72 -15.04 1.57
C SER A 952 16.18 -15.31 2.98
N SER A 953 15.37 -14.40 3.53
CA SER A 953 14.79 -14.53 4.87
C SER A 953 13.40 -15.15 4.89
N MET A 954 12.80 -15.47 3.74
CA MET A 954 11.48 -16.07 3.65
C MET A 954 11.55 -17.60 3.68
N GLY A 955 10.96 -18.22 4.71
CA GLY A 955 10.65 -19.65 4.74
C GLY A 955 9.39 -19.98 3.93
N ALA A 956 9.50 -20.93 3.00
CA ALA A 956 8.43 -21.28 2.08
C ALA A 956 8.46 -22.77 1.73
N HIS A 957 7.40 -23.49 2.12
CA HIS A 957 7.31 -24.93 1.91
C HIS A 957 6.18 -25.30 0.96
N VAL A 958 6.36 -26.43 0.28
CA VAL A 958 5.28 -27.10 -0.47
C VAL A 958 4.38 -27.80 0.54
N GLY A 959 3.18 -27.26 0.73
CA GLY A 959 2.12 -27.85 1.57
C GLY A 959 1.27 -28.90 0.84
N ALA A 960 0.43 -29.59 1.61
CA ALA A 960 -0.51 -30.59 1.10
C ALA A 960 -1.66 -29.97 0.29
N VAL A 961 -2.29 -30.76 -0.60
CA VAL A 961 -3.49 -30.36 -1.35
C VAL A 961 -4.60 -31.41 -1.26
N PRO A 962 -5.90 -31.01 -1.24
CA PRO A 962 -6.39 -29.63 -1.18
C PRO A 962 -5.94 -28.92 0.10
N TYR A 963 -5.54 -27.64 -0.01
CA TYR A 963 -5.11 -26.87 1.15
C TYR A 963 -6.30 -26.69 2.10
N GLU A 964 -6.13 -27.05 3.37
CA GLU A 964 -7.25 -27.24 4.31
C GLU A 964 -8.16 -26.00 4.43
N THR A 965 -7.57 -24.81 4.53
CA THR A 965 -8.33 -23.57 4.75
C THR A 965 -9.08 -23.09 3.51
N THR A 966 -8.51 -23.22 2.31
CA THR A 966 -9.09 -22.68 1.08
C THR A 966 -9.80 -23.73 0.22
N GLY A 967 -9.54 -25.01 0.48
CA GLY A 967 -9.97 -26.13 -0.37
C GLY A 967 -9.29 -26.17 -1.74
N ARG A 968 -8.27 -25.34 -1.99
CA ARG A 968 -7.62 -25.22 -3.30
C ARG A 968 -6.66 -26.38 -3.53
N SER A 969 -6.75 -27.00 -4.70
CA SER A 969 -5.72 -27.91 -5.20
C SER A 969 -4.91 -27.24 -6.30
N THR A 970 -3.59 -27.23 -6.15
CA THR A 970 -2.65 -26.68 -7.14
C THR A 970 -1.59 -27.74 -7.50
N PRO A 971 -1.12 -27.81 -8.76
CA PRO A 971 -0.11 -28.79 -9.17
C PRO A 971 1.18 -28.67 -8.35
N ILE A 972 1.84 -29.79 -8.05
CA ILE A 972 3.07 -29.78 -7.22
C ILE A 972 4.17 -28.89 -7.80
N ARG A 973 4.31 -28.83 -9.13
CA ARG A 973 5.28 -27.96 -9.81
C ARG A 973 5.02 -26.48 -9.53
N PHE A 974 3.75 -26.06 -9.54
CA PHE A 974 3.37 -24.69 -9.21
C PHE A 974 3.70 -24.35 -7.76
N ARG A 975 3.30 -25.22 -6.83
CA ARG A 975 3.64 -25.08 -5.40
C ARG A 975 5.15 -24.97 -5.17
N ALA A 976 5.92 -25.86 -5.80
CA ALA A 976 7.37 -25.88 -5.68
C ALA A 976 8.02 -24.61 -6.26
N HIS A 977 7.62 -24.15 -7.44
CA HIS A 977 8.16 -22.91 -8.03
C HIS A 977 7.84 -21.67 -7.19
N VAL A 978 6.66 -21.59 -6.57
CA VAL A 978 6.32 -20.51 -5.63
C VAL A 978 7.21 -20.58 -4.39
N ALA A 979 7.36 -21.76 -3.80
CA ALA A 979 8.22 -21.98 -2.63
C ALA A 979 9.71 -21.68 -2.90
N MET A 980 10.19 -21.96 -4.11
CA MET A 980 11.57 -21.66 -4.53
C MET A 980 11.93 -20.17 -4.55
N MET A 981 10.94 -19.27 -4.49
CA MET A 981 11.21 -17.83 -4.34
C MET A 981 11.66 -17.45 -2.93
N GLY A 982 11.42 -18.32 -1.93
CA GLY A 982 11.92 -18.17 -0.57
C GLY A 982 13.33 -18.72 -0.42
N GLY A 983 14.11 -18.11 0.47
CA GLY A 983 15.47 -18.54 0.80
C GLY A 983 15.52 -19.94 1.40
N SER A 984 14.52 -20.30 2.22
CA SER A 984 14.37 -21.63 2.79
C SER A 984 13.24 -22.38 2.10
N PHE A 985 13.60 -23.12 1.05
CA PHE A 985 12.70 -24.04 0.36
C PHE A 985 12.55 -25.32 1.19
N GLY A 986 11.33 -25.84 1.26
CA GLY A 986 11.07 -27.10 1.93
C GLY A 986 9.74 -27.76 1.55
N LEU A 987 9.43 -28.84 2.27
CA LEU A 987 8.18 -29.58 2.19
C LEU A 987 7.53 -29.58 3.58
N GLU A 988 6.22 -29.48 3.64
CA GLU A 988 5.46 -29.57 4.90
C GLU A 988 4.19 -30.36 4.62
N LEU A 989 4.35 -31.69 4.58
CA LEU A 989 3.33 -32.66 4.20
C LEU A 989 3.83 -34.07 4.52
N ASP A 990 2.95 -35.06 4.43
CA ASP A 990 3.33 -36.48 4.43
C ASP A 990 3.52 -36.98 2.98
N PRO A 991 4.75 -37.34 2.56
CA PRO A 991 5.02 -37.92 1.25
C PRO A 991 4.21 -39.18 0.91
N ALA A 992 3.72 -39.92 1.90
CA ALA A 992 2.92 -41.12 1.69
C ALA A 992 1.53 -40.81 1.10
N HIS A 993 1.01 -39.59 1.30
CA HIS A 993 -0.29 -39.16 0.81
C HIS A 993 -0.25 -38.43 -0.54
N ILE A 994 0.94 -38.21 -1.10
CA ILE A 994 1.10 -37.60 -2.42
C ILE A 994 0.86 -38.64 -3.52
N PRO A 995 0.08 -38.33 -4.58
CA PRO A 995 -0.01 -39.20 -5.75
C PRO A 995 1.37 -39.56 -6.31
N GLN A 996 1.58 -40.82 -6.70
CA GLN A 996 2.89 -41.31 -7.13
C GLN A 996 3.51 -40.46 -8.26
N GLU A 997 2.69 -40.01 -9.22
CA GLU A 997 3.13 -39.16 -10.33
C GLU A 997 3.73 -37.83 -9.84
N GLU A 998 3.11 -37.16 -8.87
CA GLU A 998 3.64 -35.92 -8.28
C GLU A 998 4.85 -36.22 -7.38
N ARG A 999 4.81 -37.32 -6.61
CA ARG A 999 5.92 -37.74 -5.73
C ARG A 999 7.19 -38.02 -6.54
N ASP A 1000 7.05 -38.54 -7.75
CA ASP A 1000 8.15 -38.82 -8.66
C ASP A 1000 8.84 -37.54 -9.20
N GLU A 1001 8.16 -36.39 -9.20
CA GLU A 1001 8.73 -35.09 -9.60
C GLU A 1001 9.57 -34.42 -8.50
N ILE A 1002 9.32 -34.74 -7.23
CA ILE A 1002 9.93 -34.05 -6.07
C ILE A 1002 11.47 -34.05 -6.10
N PRO A 1003 12.17 -35.16 -6.37
CA PRO A 1003 13.64 -35.14 -6.38
C PRO A 1003 14.23 -34.15 -7.39
N ASP A 1004 13.60 -34.01 -8.56
CA ASP A 1004 14.05 -33.06 -9.59
C ASP A 1004 13.67 -31.62 -9.23
N LEU A 1005 12.53 -31.42 -8.54
CA LEU A 1005 12.14 -30.12 -7.98
C LEU A 1005 13.10 -29.68 -6.87
N ILE A 1006 13.55 -30.58 -5.99
CA ILE A 1006 14.58 -30.29 -4.98
C ILE A 1006 15.90 -29.92 -5.66
N ALA A 1007 16.32 -30.69 -6.67
CA ALA A 1007 17.54 -30.35 -7.43
C ALA A 1007 17.44 -28.99 -8.12
N LEU A 1008 16.26 -28.62 -8.64
CA LEU A 1008 16.00 -27.29 -9.18
C LEU A 1008 16.05 -26.22 -8.09
N ALA A 1009 15.42 -26.44 -6.93
CA ALA A 1009 15.46 -25.54 -5.79
C ALA A 1009 16.91 -25.25 -5.36
N GLU A 1010 17.76 -26.27 -5.27
CA GLU A 1010 19.18 -26.13 -4.94
C GLU A 1010 19.97 -25.36 -5.98
N ARG A 1011 19.60 -25.48 -7.26
CA ARG A 1011 20.22 -24.74 -8.36
C ARG A 1011 19.85 -23.25 -8.34
N VAL A 1012 18.61 -22.91 -7.99
CA VAL A 1012 18.16 -21.50 -7.92
C VAL A 1012 18.56 -20.82 -6.60
N ASN A 1013 18.69 -21.58 -5.51
CA ASN A 1013 18.87 -21.05 -4.16
C ASN A 1013 20.05 -20.06 -4.02
N PRO A 1014 21.25 -20.28 -4.59
CA PRO A 1014 22.33 -19.30 -4.51
C PRO A 1014 21.94 -17.91 -5.05
N ILE A 1015 21.15 -17.88 -6.13
CA ILE A 1015 20.69 -16.65 -6.78
C ILE A 1015 19.53 -16.03 -6.01
N VAL A 1016 18.64 -16.83 -5.40
CA VAL A 1016 17.58 -16.33 -4.53
C VAL A 1016 18.13 -15.73 -3.23
N ILE A 1017 19.19 -16.33 -2.66
CA ILE A 1017 19.83 -15.86 -1.43
C ILE A 1017 20.60 -14.55 -1.67
N ARG A 1018 21.40 -14.48 -2.74
CA ARG A 1018 22.36 -13.38 -2.96
C ARG A 1018 21.95 -12.40 -4.05
N GLY A 1019 21.11 -12.80 -4.99
CA GLY A 1019 20.71 -11.96 -6.10
C GLY A 1019 19.80 -10.80 -5.71
N ASP A 1020 19.63 -9.90 -6.66
CA ASP A 1020 18.68 -8.80 -6.63
C ASP A 1020 17.32 -9.24 -7.18
N LEU A 1021 16.26 -8.96 -6.42
CA LEU A 1021 14.89 -9.23 -6.84
C LEU A 1021 14.33 -8.09 -7.71
N TRP A 1022 13.70 -8.49 -8.80
CA TRP A 1022 12.90 -7.66 -9.70
C TRP A 1022 11.48 -8.21 -9.76
N ARG A 1023 10.51 -7.51 -9.18
CA ARG A 1023 9.08 -7.84 -9.34
C ARG A 1023 8.59 -7.27 -10.66
N LEU A 1024 8.51 -8.13 -11.66
CA LEU A 1024 8.21 -7.73 -13.05
C LEU A 1024 6.70 -7.56 -13.28
N ARG A 1025 5.88 -8.38 -12.63
CA ARG A 1025 4.42 -8.27 -12.61
C ARG A 1025 3.87 -8.67 -11.25
N LEU A 1026 3.05 -7.81 -10.67
CA LEU A 1026 2.51 -8.02 -9.34
C LEU A 1026 1.29 -8.94 -9.38
N PRO A 1027 1.16 -9.85 -8.40
CA PRO A 1027 -0.07 -10.62 -8.23
C PRO A 1027 -1.21 -9.65 -7.86
N GLY A 1028 -2.41 -9.87 -8.40
CA GLY A 1028 -3.58 -8.99 -8.19
C GLY A 1028 -3.72 -7.88 -9.24
N GLU A 1029 -2.62 -7.39 -9.82
CA GLU A 1029 -2.63 -6.51 -11.00
C GLU A 1029 -2.55 -7.32 -12.32
N SER A 1030 -2.02 -8.54 -12.25
CA SER A 1030 -1.92 -9.46 -13.37
C SER A 1030 -2.25 -10.89 -12.96
N HIS A 1031 -2.85 -11.66 -13.87
CA HIS A 1031 -2.98 -13.12 -13.76
C HIS A 1031 -1.70 -13.87 -14.16
N LEU A 1032 -0.68 -13.13 -14.60
CA LEU A 1032 0.65 -13.64 -14.95
C LEU A 1032 1.73 -12.99 -14.07
N PRO A 1033 1.71 -13.17 -12.74
CA PRO A 1033 2.73 -12.61 -11.88
C PRO A 1033 4.11 -13.19 -12.23
N ALA A 1034 5.13 -12.36 -12.07
CA ALA A 1034 6.48 -12.70 -12.49
C ALA A 1034 7.52 -11.98 -11.63
N ALA A 1035 8.56 -12.71 -11.26
CA ALA A 1035 9.69 -12.22 -10.50
C ALA A 1035 10.99 -12.72 -11.13
N MET A 1036 12.04 -11.92 -11.10
CA MET A 1036 13.36 -12.32 -11.56
C MET A 1036 14.41 -11.99 -10.52
N PHE A 1037 15.32 -12.92 -10.31
CA PHE A 1037 16.49 -12.76 -9.45
C PHE A 1037 17.72 -12.67 -10.33
N VAL A 1038 18.53 -11.63 -10.16
CA VAL A 1038 19.77 -11.43 -10.92
C VAL A 1038 20.95 -11.51 -9.95
N SER A 1039 21.99 -12.28 -10.27
CA SER A 1039 23.20 -12.35 -9.44
C SER A 1039 23.86 -10.97 -9.33
N GLU A 1040 24.57 -10.70 -8.24
CA GLU A 1040 25.16 -9.37 -7.97
C GLU A 1040 26.14 -8.92 -9.09
N ASP A 1041 26.82 -9.86 -9.73
CA ASP A 1041 27.73 -9.60 -10.86
C ASP A 1041 27.01 -9.50 -12.23
N GLY A 1042 25.69 -9.73 -12.26
CA GLY A 1042 24.85 -9.75 -13.45
C GLY A 1042 25.09 -10.91 -14.41
N SER A 1043 25.85 -11.94 -13.99
CA SER A 1043 26.22 -13.07 -14.87
C SER A 1043 25.10 -14.10 -15.02
N LEU A 1044 24.27 -14.28 -13.99
CA LEU A 1044 23.17 -15.24 -13.96
C LEU A 1044 21.86 -14.57 -13.55
N ALA A 1045 20.74 -15.02 -14.12
CA ALA A 1045 19.43 -14.68 -13.61
C ALA A 1045 18.47 -15.87 -13.64
N VAL A 1046 17.51 -15.87 -12.73
CA VAL A 1046 16.42 -16.84 -12.65
C VAL A 1046 15.10 -16.09 -12.69
N LEU A 1047 14.31 -16.38 -13.71
CA LEU A 1047 12.99 -15.82 -13.92
C LEU A 1047 11.92 -16.83 -13.52
N PHE A 1048 11.07 -16.45 -12.57
CA PHE A 1048 9.88 -17.17 -12.15
C PHE A 1048 8.64 -16.57 -12.83
N LEU A 1049 7.86 -17.41 -13.49
CA LEU A 1049 6.64 -17.04 -14.20
C LEU A 1049 5.50 -17.92 -13.73
N PHE A 1050 4.36 -17.31 -13.46
CA PHE A 1050 3.18 -18.03 -12.97
C PHE A 1050 1.97 -17.65 -13.82
N GLN A 1051 1.05 -18.59 -14.01
CA GLN A 1051 -0.30 -18.35 -14.49
C GLN A 1051 -1.28 -18.73 -13.39
N THR A 1052 -1.97 -17.75 -12.81
CA THR A 1052 -2.90 -17.98 -11.69
C THR A 1052 -4.24 -18.55 -12.13
N HIS A 1053 -4.68 -18.21 -13.34
CA HIS A 1053 -5.86 -18.79 -13.99
C HIS A 1053 -5.74 -18.65 -15.50
N THR A 1054 -6.41 -19.53 -16.21
CA THR A 1054 -6.44 -19.56 -17.67
C THR A 1054 -7.40 -18.51 -18.19
N VAL A 1055 -6.96 -17.76 -19.20
CA VAL A 1055 -7.85 -16.92 -20.02
C VAL A 1055 -7.93 -17.56 -21.42
N PRO A 1056 -8.99 -18.33 -21.74
CA PRO A 1056 -9.10 -19.02 -23.02
C PRO A 1056 -9.08 -18.06 -24.20
N THR A 1057 -8.53 -18.53 -25.34
CA THR A 1057 -8.52 -17.79 -26.61
C THR A 1057 -7.88 -16.40 -26.54
N HIS A 1058 -6.91 -16.21 -25.64
CA HIS A 1058 -6.15 -14.97 -25.47
C HIS A 1058 -4.68 -15.13 -25.88
N SER A 1059 -4.06 -14.04 -26.33
CA SER A 1059 -2.62 -14.03 -26.63
C SER A 1059 -1.79 -13.99 -25.33
N PHE A 1060 -0.67 -14.70 -25.29
CA PHE A 1060 0.30 -14.58 -24.18
C PHE A 1060 1.10 -13.28 -24.31
N PRO A 1061 1.02 -12.34 -23.35
CA PRO A 1061 1.72 -11.07 -23.45
C PRO A 1061 3.23 -11.27 -23.25
N ARG A 1062 4.05 -10.50 -23.98
CA ARG A 1062 5.50 -10.46 -23.74
C ARG A 1062 5.79 -9.85 -22.36
N LEU A 1063 6.68 -10.49 -21.62
CA LEU A 1063 7.22 -9.99 -20.37
C LEU A 1063 8.56 -9.33 -20.63
N ARG A 1064 8.62 -8.01 -20.40
CA ARG A 1064 9.89 -7.26 -20.38
C ARG A 1064 10.65 -7.57 -19.11
N LEU A 1065 11.93 -7.87 -19.25
CA LEU A 1065 12.82 -8.12 -18.12
C LEU A 1065 13.45 -6.81 -17.63
N GLN A 1066 14.13 -6.83 -16.49
CA GLN A 1066 14.80 -5.67 -15.89
C GLN A 1066 16.13 -6.11 -15.25
N GLY A 1067 17.07 -5.19 -14.99
CA GLY A 1067 18.30 -5.51 -14.27
C GLY A 1067 19.36 -6.31 -15.05
N LEU A 1068 19.21 -6.44 -16.37
CA LEU A 1068 20.20 -7.06 -17.26
C LEU A 1068 21.07 -5.97 -17.92
N ASP A 1069 22.31 -6.30 -18.27
CA ASP A 1069 23.17 -5.40 -19.04
C ASP A 1069 22.67 -5.33 -20.50
N PRO A 1070 22.24 -4.16 -21.01
CA PRO A 1070 21.75 -4.02 -22.37
C PRO A 1070 22.80 -4.35 -23.44
N GLY A 1071 24.10 -4.20 -23.14
CA GLY A 1071 25.20 -4.45 -24.07
C GLY A 1071 25.61 -5.92 -24.19
N SER A 1072 25.19 -6.77 -23.26
CA SER A 1072 25.58 -8.17 -23.20
C SER A 1072 24.62 -9.10 -23.95
N ALA A 1073 25.10 -10.28 -24.34
CA ALA A 1073 24.25 -11.37 -24.83
C ALA A 1073 23.92 -12.34 -23.69
N TYR A 1074 22.70 -12.89 -23.72
CA TYR A 1074 22.21 -13.84 -22.73
C TYR A 1074 21.70 -15.11 -23.40
N ARG A 1075 22.13 -16.25 -22.87
CA ARG A 1075 21.56 -17.57 -23.16
C ARG A 1075 20.36 -17.81 -22.24
N VAL A 1076 19.18 -17.99 -22.82
CA VAL A 1076 17.89 -18.19 -22.14
C VAL A 1076 17.44 -19.63 -22.34
N ASP A 1077 17.15 -20.33 -21.23
CA ASP A 1077 16.79 -21.76 -21.19
C ASP A 1077 17.84 -22.67 -21.86
N GLY A 1078 19.11 -22.28 -21.88
CA GLY A 1078 20.21 -23.07 -22.46
C GLY A 1078 20.27 -23.10 -23.99
N GLU A 1079 19.25 -22.62 -24.70
CA GLU A 1079 19.12 -22.79 -26.15
C GLU A 1079 19.00 -21.48 -26.92
N ARG A 1080 18.33 -20.46 -26.35
CA ARG A 1080 17.96 -19.24 -27.07
C ARG A 1080 18.89 -18.09 -26.72
N PHE A 1081 19.29 -17.29 -27.72
CA PHE A 1081 20.25 -16.20 -27.55
C PHE A 1081 19.58 -14.86 -27.81
N TYR A 1082 19.63 -13.95 -26.85
CA TYR A 1082 19.09 -12.59 -26.98
C TYR A 1082 20.08 -11.58 -26.41
N SER A 1083 20.13 -10.38 -26.99
CA SER A 1083 20.81 -9.26 -26.32
C SER A 1083 20.01 -8.83 -25.08
N GLY A 1084 20.69 -8.29 -24.07
CA GLY A 1084 20.04 -7.68 -22.91
C GLY A 1084 19.07 -6.60 -23.34
N ALA A 1085 19.44 -5.74 -24.31
CA ALA A 1085 18.55 -4.73 -24.86
C ALA A 1085 17.24 -5.31 -25.43
N THR A 1086 17.30 -6.48 -26.10
CA THR A 1086 16.09 -7.18 -26.58
C THR A 1086 15.23 -7.67 -25.41
N LEU A 1087 15.84 -8.25 -24.38
CA LEU A 1087 15.13 -8.77 -23.21
C LEU A 1087 14.46 -7.65 -22.40
N LEU A 1088 15.11 -6.49 -22.27
CA LEU A 1088 14.59 -5.31 -21.57
C LEU A 1088 13.45 -4.63 -22.35
N ASN A 1089 13.60 -4.44 -23.66
CA ASN A 1089 12.67 -3.61 -24.44
C ASN A 1089 11.55 -4.40 -25.14
N CYS A 1090 11.88 -5.57 -25.70
CA CYS A 1090 10.90 -6.42 -26.38
C CYS A 1090 10.31 -7.47 -25.44
N GLY A 1091 11.13 -8.03 -24.55
CA GLY A 1091 10.72 -9.09 -23.65
C GLY A 1091 10.53 -10.45 -24.32
N ILE A 1092 10.21 -11.43 -23.49
CA ILE A 1092 10.00 -12.84 -23.86
C ILE A 1092 8.58 -13.29 -23.54
N ALA A 1093 8.05 -14.23 -24.30
CA ALA A 1093 6.72 -14.80 -24.08
C ALA A 1093 6.82 -16.31 -23.87
N TYR A 1094 5.96 -16.82 -23.00
CA TYR A 1094 5.81 -18.24 -22.74
C TYR A 1094 4.34 -18.60 -22.78
N SER A 1095 4.05 -19.82 -23.25
CA SER A 1095 2.73 -20.42 -23.17
C SER A 1095 2.58 -21.25 -21.90
N PHE A 1096 1.38 -21.23 -21.35
CA PHE A 1096 0.96 -22.01 -20.19
C PHE A 1096 -0.21 -22.94 -20.56
N ARG A 1097 -0.43 -23.99 -19.78
CA ARG A 1097 -1.53 -24.93 -19.94
C ARG A 1097 -2.32 -25.07 -18.64
N GLY A 1098 -3.59 -24.69 -18.66
CA GLY A 1098 -4.49 -24.83 -17.52
C GLY A 1098 -4.23 -23.81 -16.39
N ASP A 1099 -5.04 -23.88 -15.35
CA ASP A 1099 -4.88 -23.03 -14.17
C ASP A 1099 -3.66 -23.46 -13.37
N TYR A 1100 -3.03 -22.51 -12.67
CA TYR A 1100 -1.88 -22.76 -11.80
C TYR A 1100 -0.71 -23.46 -12.52
N ASP A 1101 -0.31 -22.93 -13.68
CA ASP A 1101 0.90 -23.38 -14.40
C ASP A 1101 2.05 -22.40 -14.14
N SER A 1102 3.29 -22.87 -14.26
CA SER A 1102 4.47 -22.07 -13.92
C SER A 1102 5.72 -22.50 -14.66
N LYS A 1103 6.69 -21.58 -14.77
CA LYS A 1103 7.99 -21.81 -15.38
C LYS A 1103 9.10 -21.14 -14.58
N VAL A 1104 10.23 -21.84 -14.49
CA VAL A 1104 11.51 -21.31 -14.01
C VAL A 1104 12.47 -21.28 -15.19
N VAL A 1105 13.01 -20.12 -15.49
CA VAL A 1105 13.80 -19.84 -16.69
C VAL A 1105 15.17 -19.33 -16.24
N PHE A 1106 16.24 -19.95 -16.73
CA PHE A 1106 17.61 -19.49 -16.46
C PHE A 1106 18.10 -18.59 -17.59
N LEU A 1107 18.81 -17.53 -17.19
CA LEU A 1107 19.53 -16.64 -18.08
C LEU A 1107 21.00 -16.62 -17.68
N GLU A 1108 21.89 -16.72 -18.65
CA GLU A 1108 23.35 -16.71 -18.43
C GLU A 1108 23.99 -15.74 -19.42
N ARG A 1109 24.76 -14.79 -18.90
CA ARG A 1109 25.53 -13.82 -19.70
C ARG A 1109 26.69 -14.54 -20.40
N LEU A 1110 26.90 -14.22 -21.67
CA LEU A 1110 27.92 -14.83 -22.55
C LEU A 1110 29.17 -13.99 -22.72
#